data_AF-A0A4P5WX54-F1
#
_entry.id   AF-A0A4P5WX54-F1
#
_cell.length_a   1.000
_cell.length_b   1.000
_cell.length_c   1.000
_cell.angle_alpha   90.00
_cell.angle_beta   90.00
_cell.angle_gamma   90.00
#
_symmetry.space_group_name_H-M   'P 1'
#
loop_
_entity.id
_entity.type
_entity.pdbx_description
1 polymer ?
#
loop_
_entity_poly.entity_id
_entity_poly.type
_entity_poly.pdbx_seq_one_letter_code
_entity_poly.pdbx_strand_id
1 'polypeptide(L)'
;MVPVQRNLSTRMVRSGWPVRSRTARWAALVAIVGIVGHLPPAAALDVTGYAPTVNDRFASGFPLAPVPNTSGSFVGQAYDWSGVAWSTTAYAASSYKGFAMLSPRHFLTAQHYENGGLLTIGVRLRTNTGTIVSQTNQGIDNLGYGPVLTNQGVTAPDLALGTLAASIAAPAAVARYGVLDLYPTSSSTQYSLYDNLPVVAYGRGATPNGSPRAAATTVNQAGFITTATQTVIRTLTAGPGSVQLVEGDSGSPLLTGWTNPNGGQELAVLGLNSAVDSTYNYMSFLAVPGAMANANAVMTPDGYALRVVGNSSATWQGGSGDPSTQDDLSRAANWSSNSIPSDLYVLFSGTTATVRAVDVNAATTLRGLSFKATGTSGDGFSFSGASTLTIGRGGVTNYDGDQQVLGGPIALGDDQYWDVGSGGVTAGAINTNGNLLEIAGSGTARITGVVSGSGGIALTGSRLELTGASTYTGATWVHAGLLVVNGSASASSGVTVDAAAMLGGTGIVAAIGGAGTVAPGASPGILTAPSVNVSAGLDFAFEFTGTGSPVYGTGTASGNDVLRLTGGTPFSQSLTASNAIAVFLDVPSLVLNDVFRGGFFTDRDADFLAGIENATYAYYVADVSGTTVHGGKNYSLYAGSYTFDVTTVAETAAFAGGTETGYVTQFSVVPEPAAAGLLAVAIACLTASRAVRRGLIRRGTPLPRGGRGCL
;
A
#
# COMPACT_ATOMS: atom_id res chain seq x y z
N MET A 1 -78.10 -9.52 -25.73
CA MET A 1 -76.88 -9.20 -24.95
C MET A 1 -75.89 -10.29 -25.23
N VAL A 2 -74.97 -10.05 -26.16
CA VAL A 2 -74.33 -11.11 -26.95
C VAL A 2 -72.82 -11.13 -26.67
N PRO A 3 -72.28 -12.23 -26.11
CA PRO A 3 -70.88 -12.62 -26.28
C PRO A 3 -70.72 -13.48 -27.54
N VAL A 4 -69.49 -13.88 -27.92
CA VAL A 4 -69.10 -15.13 -28.66
C VAL A 4 -68.16 -14.95 -29.88
N GLN A 5 -67.07 -15.73 -29.83
CA GLN A 5 -66.23 -16.41 -30.85
C GLN A 5 -65.61 -15.65 -32.05
N ARG A 6 -64.30 -15.78 -32.32
CA ARG A 6 -63.52 -16.92 -32.90
C ARG A 6 -63.89 -17.30 -34.35
N ASN A 7 -62.84 -17.22 -35.19
CA ASN A 7 -62.40 -18.19 -36.21
C ASN A 7 -62.83 -18.08 -37.70
N LEU A 8 -61.77 -17.92 -38.53
CA LEU A 8 -61.31 -18.79 -39.63
C LEU A 8 -61.86 -18.65 -41.07
N SER A 9 -60.87 -18.52 -41.97
CA SER A 9 -60.72 -19.17 -43.30
C SER A 9 -61.55 -18.57 -44.47
N THR A 10 -61.15 -18.55 -45.76
CA THR A 10 -59.98 -19.03 -46.53
C THR A 10 -60.12 -18.54 -48.00
N ARG A 11 -58.97 -18.39 -48.71
CA ARG A 11 -58.74 -18.64 -50.18
C ARG A 11 -59.41 -17.71 -51.22
N MET A 12 -58.86 -17.38 -52.41
CA MET A 12 -57.64 -17.64 -53.22
C MET A 12 -57.83 -16.81 -54.53
N VAL A 13 -56.88 -16.18 -55.23
CA VAL A 13 -56.09 -16.71 -56.38
C VAL A 13 -55.39 -15.53 -57.13
N ARG A 14 -54.05 -15.64 -57.31
CA ARG A 14 -53.11 -15.20 -58.40
C ARG A 14 -53.03 -13.70 -58.81
N SER A 15 -51.89 -13.11 -59.17
CA SER A 15 -50.63 -13.62 -59.77
C SER A 15 -49.49 -12.59 -59.62
N GLY A 16 -48.23 -13.05 -59.50
CA GLY A 16 -47.03 -12.24 -59.84
C GLY A 16 -45.78 -12.53 -59.00
N TRP A 17 -44.98 -13.51 -59.39
CA TRP A 17 -43.55 -13.71 -59.02
C TRP A 17 -42.85 -14.20 -60.30
N PRO A 18 -41.54 -13.93 -60.55
CA PRO A 18 -40.41 -14.11 -59.63
C PRO A 18 -39.47 -12.88 -59.58
N VAL A 19 -38.54 -12.71 -58.63
CA VAL A 19 -37.27 -13.44 -58.47
C VAL A 19 -36.72 -13.22 -57.04
N ARG A 20 -36.25 -14.33 -56.44
CA ARG A 20 -35.49 -14.44 -55.18
C ARG A 20 -34.05 -13.92 -55.41
N SER A 21 -33.31 -13.38 -54.44
CA SER A 21 -32.75 -14.21 -53.36
C SER A 21 -31.84 -13.42 -52.39
N ARG A 22 -32.04 -13.72 -51.10
CA ARG A 22 -31.02 -13.92 -50.05
C ARG A 22 -30.04 -12.79 -49.73
N THR A 23 -30.45 -11.87 -48.86
CA THR A 23 -29.53 -11.22 -47.92
C THR A 23 -29.26 -12.19 -46.76
N ALA A 24 -28.08 -12.82 -46.80
CA ALA A 24 -27.58 -13.65 -45.71
C ALA A 24 -27.29 -12.78 -44.48
N ARG A 25 -27.83 -13.18 -43.33
CA ARG A 25 -27.41 -12.73 -42.00
C ARG A 25 -25.94 -13.13 -41.81
N TRP A 26 -25.03 -12.16 -41.75
CA TRP A 26 -23.69 -12.38 -41.23
C TRP A 26 -23.70 -12.07 -39.73
N ALA A 27 -23.93 -13.11 -38.92
CA ALA A 27 -23.42 -13.16 -37.56
C ALA A 27 -22.01 -13.74 -37.67
N ALA A 28 -21.00 -12.88 -37.77
CA ALA A 28 -19.61 -13.31 -37.67
C ALA A 28 -19.27 -13.42 -36.17
N LEU A 29 -19.49 -14.61 -35.62
CA LEU A 29 -18.91 -15.01 -34.35
C LEU A 29 -17.41 -15.27 -34.60
N VAL A 30 -16.58 -14.25 -34.53
CA VAL A 30 -15.11 -14.44 -34.51
C VAL A 30 -14.71 -14.66 -33.06
N ALA A 31 -14.81 -15.91 -32.61
CA ALA A 31 -13.95 -16.38 -31.55
C ALA A 31 -12.54 -16.48 -32.15
N ILE A 32 -11.57 -15.75 -31.61
CA ILE A 32 -10.15 -15.94 -31.95
C ILE A 32 -9.72 -17.25 -31.28
N VAL A 33 -10.13 -18.38 -31.86
CA VAL A 33 -9.56 -19.68 -31.58
C VAL A 33 -8.38 -19.83 -32.54
N GLY A 34 -7.18 -19.62 -32.03
CA GLY A 34 -5.93 -19.90 -32.74
C GLY A 34 -5.18 -18.68 -33.27
N ILE A 35 -4.55 -17.91 -32.37
CA ILE A 35 -3.27 -17.28 -32.68
C ILE A 35 -2.21 -18.25 -32.15
N VAL A 36 -1.94 -19.32 -32.89
CA VAL A 36 -0.72 -20.13 -32.73
C VAL A 36 -0.05 -20.14 -34.10
N GLY A 37 0.53 -19.00 -34.47
CA GLY A 37 1.61 -19.02 -35.44
C GLY A 37 2.77 -19.74 -34.78
N HIS A 38 3.14 -20.92 -35.29
CA HIS A 38 4.39 -21.57 -34.92
C HIS A 38 5.53 -20.64 -35.33
N LEU A 39 5.99 -19.80 -34.40
CA LEU A 39 7.18 -19.00 -34.58
C LEU A 39 8.39 -19.95 -34.52
N PRO A 40 9.40 -19.79 -35.40
CA PRO A 40 10.68 -20.43 -35.17
C PRO A 40 11.19 -19.99 -33.78
N PRO A 41 11.83 -20.87 -32.99
CA PRO A 41 12.23 -20.58 -31.63
C PRO A 41 13.38 -19.56 -31.62
N ALA A 42 13.06 -18.28 -31.68
CA ALA A 42 13.99 -17.21 -31.33
C ALA A 42 14.11 -17.17 -29.80
N ALA A 43 15.35 -17.22 -29.30
CA ALA A 43 15.64 -17.55 -27.91
C ALA A 43 15.34 -16.42 -26.89
N ALA A 44 15.06 -15.19 -27.34
CA ALA A 44 14.83 -14.01 -26.51
C ALA A 44 14.01 -12.96 -27.27
N LEU A 45 13.57 -11.89 -26.58
CA LEU A 45 13.10 -10.66 -27.20
C LEU A 45 14.03 -10.29 -28.37
N ASP A 46 13.48 -10.30 -29.58
CA ASP A 46 14.26 -10.13 -30.79
C ASP A 46 14.31 -8.64 -31.15
N VAL A 47 15.51 -8.09 -31.07
CA VAL A 47 15.77 -6.66 -31.16
C VAL A 47 16.57 -6.41 -32.43
N THR A 48 15.99 -5.63 -33.34
CA THR A 48 16.69 -5.21 -34.55
C THR A 48 17.96 -4.44 -34.17
N GLY A 49 19.14 -4.95 -34.55
CA GLY A 49 20.42 -4.32 -34.19
C GLY A 49 20.85 -4.53 -32.74
N TYR A 50 20.42 -5.63 -32.10
CA TYR A 50 20.76 -5.99 -30.72
C TYR A 50 22.23 -5.79 -30.36
N ALA A 51 22.47 -5.12 -29.23
CA ALA A 51 23.77 -5.05 -28.57
C ALA A 51 23.59 -5.21 -27.04
N PRO A 52 24.34 -6.12 -26.37
CA PRO A 52 24.19 -6.35 -24.93
C PRO A 52 24.34 -5.06 -24.08
N THR A 53 25.29 -4.19 -24.44
CA THR A 53 25.52 -2.91 -23.74
C THR A 53 24.37 -1.91 -23.89
N VAL A 54 23.49 -2.09 -24.88
CA VAL A 54 22.33 -1.23 -25.16
C VAL A 54 21.04 -1.84 -24.63
N ASN A 55 20.90 -3.16 -24.73
CA ASN A 55 19.61 -3.82 -24.56
C ASN A 55 19.52 -4.71 -23.31
N ASP A 56 20.62 -5.25 -22.80
CA ASP A 56 20.54 -6.12 -21.61
C ASP A 56 20.35 -5.25 -20.37
N ARG A 57 19.36 -5.57 -19.54
CA ARG A 57 19.11 -4.87 -18.26
C ARG A 57 20.25 -5.08 -17.26
N PHE A 58 20.88 -6.25 -17.29
CA PHE A 58 21.93 -6.66 -16.38
C PHE A 58 23.17 -7.06 -17.17
N ALA A 59 24.34 -6.61 -16.73
CA ALA A 59 25.61 -6.99 -17.32
C ALA A 59 26.00 -8.45 -16.97
N SER A 60 25.56 -8.95 -15.82
CA SER A 60 25.78 -10.35 -15.37
C SER A 60 24.92 -10.72 -14.15
N GLY A 61 25.07 -11.95 -13.65
CA GLY A 61 24.60 -12.37 -12.33
C GLY A 61 23.09 -12.63 -12.18
N PHE A 62 22.31 -12.40 -13.23
CA PHE A 62 20.89 -12.74 -13.24
C PHE A 62 20.69 -14.26 -13.16
N PRO A 63 19.69 -14.76 -12.39
CA PRO A 63 18.65 -14.04 -11.65
C PRO A 63 18.94 -13.84 -10.15
N LEU A 64 20.05 -14.37 -9.63
CA LEU A 64 20.29 -14.48 -8.19
C LEU A 64 21.06 -13.29 -7.61
N ALA A 65 22.03 -12.77 -8.37
CA ALA A 65 22.85 -11.63 -7.98
C ALA A 65 23.04 -10.67 -9.19
N PRO A 66 21.94 -10.17 -9.78
CA PRO A 66 22.03 -9.36 -10.99
C PRO A 66 22.82 -8.07 -10.78
N VAL A 67 23.78 -7.83 -11.67
CA VAL A 67 24.57 -6.60 -11.75
C VAL A 67 23.95 -5.70 -12.81
N PRO A 68 23.43 -4.51 -12.48
CA PRO A 68 22.83 -3.59 -13.45
C PRO A 68 23.77 -3.27 -14.62
N ASN A 69 23.20 -3.15 -15.81
CA ASN A 69 23.92 -2.57 -16.94
C ASN A 69 24.06 -1.05 -16.74
N THR A 70 25.28 -0.58 -16.53
CA THR A 70 25.61 0.83 -16.30
C THR A 70 26.14 1.55 -17.54
N SER A 71 26.08 0.90 -18.70
CA SER A 71 26.47 1.48 -19.98
C SER A 71 25.72 2.79 -20.25
N GLY A 72 26.45 3.81 -20.70
CA GLY A 72 25.89 5.08 -21.18
C GLY A 72 24.98 4.96 -22.39
N SER A 73 24.94 3.79 -23.01
CA SER A 73 24.09 3.48 -24.17
C SER A 73 22.93 2.55 -23.81
N PHE A 74 22.79 2.12 -22.55
CA PHE A 74 21.67 1.29 -22.14
C PHE A 74 20.36 2.06 -22.33
N VAL A 75 19.38 1.46 -23.01
CA VAL A 75 18.08 2.10 -23.33
C VAL A 75 17.35 2.61 -22.07
N GLY A 76 17.61 1.96 -20.94
CA GLY A 76 17.00 2.29 -19.66
C GLY A 76 17.86 3.13 -18.73
N GLN A 77 19.02 3.64 -19.15
CA GLN A 77 20.04 4.21 -18.25
C GLN A 77 19.50 5.32 -17.34
N ALA A 78 18.59 6.15 -17.85
CA ALA A 78 18.07 7.33 -17.14
C ALA A 78 17.01 7.00 -16.08
N TYR A 79 16.60 5.73 -15.95
CA TYR A 79 15.42 5.37 -15.18
C TYR A 79 15.72 4.42 -14.00
N ASP A 80 14.88 4.48 -12.97
CA ASP A 80 14.86 3.48 -11.90
C ASP A 80 14.09 2.24 -12.35
N TRP A 81 14.79 1.10 -12.42
CA TRP A 81 14.25 -0.19 -12.82
C TRP A 81 13.86 -1.08 -11.64
N SER A 82 13.97 -0.61 -10.40
CA SER A 82 13.75 -1.43 -9.20
C SER A 82 12.33 -2.01 -9.11
N GLY A 83 11.35 -1.35 -9.73
CA GLY A 83 9.97 -1.80 -9.88
C GLY A 83 9.73 -2.85 -10.98
N VAL A 84 10.73 -3.19 -11.80
CA VAL A 84 10.61 -4.33 -12.74
C VAL A 84 11.10 -5.59 -12.02
N ALA A 85 10.17 -6.42 -11.61
CA ALA A 85 10.44 -7.69 -10.97
C ALA A 85 10.51 -8.83 -11.99
N TRP A 86 10.82 -10.04 -11.51
CA TRP A 86 10.75 -11.26 -12.29
C TRP A 86 10.22 -12.43 -11.47
N SER A 87 9.68 -13.44 -12.14
CA SER A 87 9.17 -14.64 -11.47
C SER A 87 10.26 -15.36 -10.71
N THR A 88 9.89 -16.04 -9.62
CA THR A 88 10.74 -17.01 -8.94
C THR A 88 10.69 -18.39 -9.61
N THR A 89 9.67 -18.65 -10.43
CA THR A 89 9.54 -19.83 -11.26
C THR A 89 10.10 -19.60 -12.67
N ALA A 90 10.94 -20.53 -13.12
CA ALA A 90 11.34 -20.58 -14.53
C ALA A 90 10.22 -21.24 -15.35
N TYR A 91 10.01 -20.77 -16.58
CA TYR A 91 9.06 -21.34 -17.52
C TYR A 91 9.80 -22.21 -18.55
N ALA A 92 9.53 -23.52 -18.58
CA ALA A 92 10.23 -24.51 -19.41
C ALA A 92 11.77 -24.43 -19.28
N ALA A 93 12.55 -24.95 -20.23
CA ALA A 93 14.02 -24.80 -20.26
C ALA A 93 14.49 -23.34 -20.53
N SER A 94 13.68 -22.33 -20.18
CA SER A 94 13.86 -20.91 -20.53
C SER A 94 13.74 -19.97 -19.32
N SER A 95 14.02 -18.70 -19.57
CA SER A 95 14.29 -17.59 -18.64
C SER A 95 13.07 -17.10 -17.86
N TYR A 96 13.34 -16.33 -16.80
CA TYR A 96 12.33 -15.78 -15.91
C TYR A 96 11.47 -14.70 -16.60
N LYS A 97 10.16 -14.73 -16.33
CA LYS A 97 9.19 -13.72 -16.77
C LYS A 97 9.39 -12.42 -16.02
N GLY A 98 9.22 -11.28 -16.70
CA GLY A 98 9.26 -9.95 -16.08
C GLY A 98 7.88 -9.47 -15.63
N PHE A 99 7.81 -8.66 -14.58
CA PHE A 99 6.58 -8.04 -14.08
C PHE A 99 6.83 -6.58 -13.71
N ALA A 100 5.84 -5.70 -13.88
CA ALA A 100 5.88 -4.35 -13.32
C ALA A 100 5.15 -4.32 -11.97
N MET A 101 5.76 -3.70 -10.96
CA MET A 101 5.12 -3.43 -9.67
C MET A 101 4.25 -2.17 -9.77
N LEU A 102 2.97 -2.29 -9.39
CA LEU A 102 2.02 -1.17 -9.30
C LEU A 102 1.83 -0.67 -7.86
N SER A 103 2.26 -1.47 -6.88
CA SER A 103 2.49 -1.09 -5.48
C SER A 103 3.54 -2.03 -4.86
N PRO A 104 3.96 -1.83 -3.60
CA PRO A 104 4.81 -2.79 -2.89
C PRO A 104 4.24 -4.22 -2.77
N ARG A 105 2.93 -4.41 -3.02
CA ARG A 105 2.23 -5.69 -2.88
C ARG A 105 1.64 -6.22 -4.20
N HIS A 106 1.51 -5.38 -5.23
CA HIS A 106 0.79 -5.74 -6.46
C HIS A 106 1.67 -5.65 -7.70
N PHE A 107 1.59 -6.67 -8.56
CA PHE A 107 2.33 -6.73 -9.82
C PHE A 107 1.43 -7.05 -11.01
N LEU A 108 1.82 -6.60 -12.19
CA LEU A 108 1.11 -6.81 -13.44
C LEU A 108 1.54 -8.12 -14.11
N THR A 109 0.59 -8.95 -14.57
CA THR A 109 0.86 -10.24 -15.25
C THR A 109 -0.19 -10.56 -16.33
N ALA A 110 0.15 -11.47 -17.25
CA ALA A 110 -0.75 -11.92 -18.32
C ALA A 110 -1.62 -13.09 -17.86
N GLN A 111 -2.94 -13.03 -18.03
CA GLN A 111 -3.84 -14.11 -17.60
C GLN A 111 -3.51 -15.44 -18.28
N HIS A 112 -3.23 -15.43 -19.58
CA HIS A 112 -2.98 -16.67 -20.31
C HIS A 112 -1.75 -17.40 -19.78
N TYR A 113 -0.78 -16.66 -19.22
CA TYR A 113 0.40 -17.23 -18.59
C TYR A 113 0.05 -17.91 -17.26
N GLU A 114 -0.86 -17.33 -16.49
CA GLU A 114 -1.30 -17.85 -15.19
C GLU A 114 -2.26 -19.06 -15.32
N ASN A 115 -2.72 -19.40 -16.52
CA ASN A 115 -3.59 -20.55 -16.77
C ASN A 115 -2.81 -21.89 -16.81
N GLY A 116 -3.43 -22.98 -16.32
CA GLY A 116 -2.98 -24.35 -16.59
C GLY A 116 -1.74 -24.86 -15.82
N GLY A 117 -1.45 -24.29 -14.64
CA GLY A 117 -0.46 -24.82 -13.69
C GLY A 117 0.93 -24.18 -13.75
N LEU A 118 1.13 -23.15 -14.57
CA LEU A 118 2.37 -22.36 -14.64
C LEU A 118 2.22 -21.03 -13.90
N LEU A 119 1.63 -21.10 -12.71
CA LEU A 119 1.35 -19.95 -11.86
C LEU A 119 2.64 -19.27 -11.38
N THR A 120 2.61 -17.95 -11.37
CA THR A 120 3.57 -17.16 -10.60
C THR A 120 3.40 -17.51 -9.13
N ILE A 121 4.32 -18.29 -8.56
CA ILE A 121 4.30 -18.64 -7.13
C ILE A 121 4.96 -17.58 -6.25
N GLY A 122 5.68 -16.65 -6.88
CA GLY A 122 6.39 -15.59 -6.20
C GLY A 122 7.20 -14.75 -7.15
N VAL A 123 7.54 -13.56 -6.69
CA VAL A 123 8.23 -12.52 -7.44
C VAL A 123 9.56 -12.23 -6.75
N ARG A 124 10.59 -11.93 -7.54
CA ARG A 124 11.89 -11.46 -7.10
C ARG A 124 12.22 -10.14 -7.78
N LEU A 125 12.81 -9.21 -7.05
CA LEU A 125 13.32 -7.96 -7.62
C LEU A 125 14.64 -7.55 -6.98
N ARG A 126 15.31 -6.60 -7.64
CA ARG A 126 16.46 -5.87 -7.10
C ARG A 126 16.00 -4.46 -6.74
N THR A 127 16.15 -4.09 -5.48
CA THR A 127 15.83 -2.75 -4.98
C THR A 127 16.80 -1.72 -5.55
N ASN A 128 16.47 -0.43 -5.43
CA ASN A 128 17.41 0.63 -5.83
C ASN A 128 18.71 0.62 -4.98
N THR A 129 18.65 0.13 -3.74
CA THR A 129 19.81 -0.10 -2.86
C THR A 129 20.65 -1.33 -3.25
N GLY A 130 20.14 -2.16 -4.17
CA GLY A 130 20.81 -3.34 -4.69
C GLY A 130 20.56 -4.64 -3.95
N THR A 131 19.72 -4.61 -2.93
CA THR A 131 19.24 -5.81 -2.23
C THR A 131 18.30 -6.61 -3.12
N ILE A 132 18.39 -7.94 -3.04
CA ILE A 132 17.44 -8.83 -3.70
C ILE A 132 16.35 -9.20 -2.70
N VAL A 133 15.09 -8.93 -3.08
CA VAL A 133 13.92 -9.28 -2.28
C VAL A 133 13.08 -10.27 -3.06
N SER A 134 12.50 -11.25 -2.35
CA SER A 134 11.53 -12.19 -2.92
C SER A 134 10.29 -12.22 -2.04
N GLN A 135 9.12 -12.29 -2.66
CA GLN A 135 7.84 -12.48 -1.96
C GLN A 135 7.00 -13.52 -2.68
N THR A 136 6.27 -14.32 -1.91
CA THR A 136 5.33 -15.30 -2.46
C THR A 136 4.09 -14.61 -3.00
N ASN A 137 3.52 -15.19 -4.04
CA ASN A 137 2.25 -14.74 -4.60
C ASN A 137 1.10 -15.39 -3.81
N GLN A 138 0.09 -14.59 -3.49
CA GLN A 138 -1.13 -15.03 -2.81
C GLN A 138 -2.25 -15.35 -3.80
N GLY A 139 -2.34 -14.62 -4.91
CA GLY A 139 -3.44 -14.77 -5.86
C GLY A 139 -3.23 -13.97 -7.13
N ILE A 140 -4.02 -14.31 -8.17
CA ILE A 140 -4.08 -13.61 -9.44
C ILE A 140 -5.53 -13.27 -9.72
N ASP A 141 -5.80 -12.00 -10.02
CA ASP A 141 -7.11 -11.48 -10.36
C ASP A 141 -7.14 -10.99 -11.80
N ASN A 142 -8.06 -11.54 -12.59
CA ASN A 142 -8.29 -11.10 -13.97
C ASN A 142 -8.99 -9.75 -13.96
N LEU A 143 -8.43 -8.77 -14.68
CA LEU A 143 -9.02 -7.43 -14.75
C LEU A 143 -10.17 -7.34 -15.75
N GLY A 144 -10.45 -8.37 -16.55
CA GLY A 144 -11.52 -8.39 -17.55
C GLY A 144 -11.19 -7.62 -18.84
N TYR A 145 -9.95 -7.16 -18.98
CA TYR A 145 -9.46 -6.41 -20.14
C TYR A 145 -8.31 -7.15 -20.86
N GLY A 146 -7.95 -6.67 -22.04
CA GLY A 146 -6.90 -7.27 -22.87
C GLY A 146 -7.44 -8.23 -23.94
N PRO A 147 -6.61 -8.68 -24.88
CA PRO A 147 -7.00 -9.64 -25.91
C PRO A 147 -7.52 -10.91 -25.24
N VAL A 148 -8.55 -11.53 -25.81
CA VAL A 148 -9.07 -12.81 -25.30
C VAL A 148 -8.21 -13.94 -25.86
N LEU A 149 -7.45 -14.60 -24.99
CA LEU A 149 -6.52 -15.66 -25.36
C LEU A 149 -6.94 -16.99 -24.73
N THR A 150 -6.62 -18.08 -25.42
CA THR A 150 -6.86 -19.44 -24.94
C THR A 150 -5.53 -20.12 -24.67
N ASN A 151 -5.29 -20.53 -23.42
CA ASN A 151 -4.14 -21.34 -23.05
C ASN A 151 -4.58 -22.47 -22.13
N GLN A 152 -4.08 -23.68 -22.36
CA GLN A 152 -4.42 -24.88 -21.58
C GLN A 152 -5.94 -25.08 -21.38
N GLY A 153 -6.74 -24.76 -22.40
CA GLY A 153 -8.21 -24.91 -22.39
C GLY A 153 -8.98 -23.80 -21.66
N VAL A 154 -8.29 -22.79 -21.11
CA VAL A 154 -8.92 -21.63 -20.46
C VAL A 154 -8.87 -20.43 -21.42
N THR A 155 -10.03 -19.85 -21.70
CA THR A 155 -10.21 -18.68 -22.56
C THR A 155 -10.61 -17.46 -21.70
N ALA A 156 -9.76 -16.43 -21.65
CA ALA A 156 -10.00 -15.24 -20.82
C ALA A 156 -9.32 -13.98 -21.40
N PRO A 157 -9.77 -12.76 -21.01
CA PRO A 157 -9.04 -11.52 -21.27
C PRO A 157 -7.65 -11.55 -20.64
N ASP A 158 -6.65 -11.03 -21.35
CA ASP A 158 -5.24 -11.25 -21.02
C ASP A 158 -4.57 -10.17 -20.14
N LEU A 159 -5.31 -9.50 -19.29
CA LEU A 159 -4.79 -8.53 -18.33
C LEU A 159 -5.16 -8.98 -16.91
N ALA A 160 -4.15 -9.22 -16.07
CA ALA A 160 -4.34 -9.66 -14.69
C ALA A 160 -3.37 -8.94 -13.74
N LEU A 161 -3.75 -8.92 -12.46
CA LEU A 161 -2.93 -8.41 -11.37
C LEU A 161 -2.63 -9.56 -10.41
N GLY A 162 -1.39 -9.67 -9.96
CA GLY A 162 -1.01 -10.56 -8.87
C GLY A 162 -0.86 -9.81 -7.56
N THR A 163 -1.28 -10.45 -6.47
CA THR A 163 -1.19 -9.92 -5.11
C THR A 163 -0.20 -10.74 -4.31
N LEU A 164 0.85 -10.11 -3.79
CA LEU A 164 1.84 -10.74 -2.95
C LEU A 164 1.28 -11.04 -1.54
N ALA A 165 1.75 -12.11 -0.92
CA ALA A 165 1.31 -12.49 0.43
C ALA A 165 1.66 -11.44 1.50
N ALA A 166 2.74 -10.69 1.26
CA ALA A 166 3.17 -9.56 2.07
C ALA A 166 3.75 -8.45 1.18
N SER A 167 3.65 -7.21 1.66
CA SER A 167 4.28 -6.06 1.02
C SER A 167 5.81 -6.20 1.02
N ILE A 168 6.45 -5.73 -0.04
CA ILE A 168 7.90 -5.58 -0.07
C ILE A 168 8.28 -4.37 0.79
N ALA A 169 8.74 -4.63 2.03
CA ALA A 169 8.95 -3.62 3.07
C ALA A 169 10.23 -2.79 2.92
N ALA A 170 10.26 -1.59 3.51
CA ALA A 170 11.46 -0.78 3.66
C ALA A 170 12.57 -1.57 4.41
N PRO A 171 13.86 -1.40 4.05
CA PRO A 171 14.44 -0.35 3.20
C PRO A 171 14.46 -0.69 1.70
N ALA A 172 13.68 -1.67 1.24
CA ALA A 172 13.54 -1.99 -0.17
C ALA A 172 12.77 -0.88 -0.89
N ALA A 173 13.45 0.23 -1.22
CA ALA A 173 12.88 1.24 -2.10
C ALA A 173 12.76 0.63 -3.50
N VAL A 174 11.53 0.21 -3.78
CA VAL A 174 11.07 -0.35 -5.05
C VAL A 174 10.25 0.72 -5.73
N ALA A 175 10.59 1.01 -6.99
CA ALA A 175 9.82 1.94 -7.79
C ALA A 175 8.37 1.43 -7.94
N ARG A 176 7.42 2.29 -7.58
CA ARG A 176 6.00 2.14 -7.90
C ARG A 176 5.74 2.87 -9.21
N TYR A 177 5.52 2.13 -10.29
CA TYR A 177 5.32 2.79 -11.59
C TYR A 177 3.93 3.43 -11.66
N GLY A 178 3.90 4.64 -12.21
CA GLY A 178 2.63 5.29 -12.56
C GLY A 178 2.05 4.67 -13.83
N VAL A 179 0.72 4.57 -13.91
CA VAL A 179 0.03 4.29 -15.17
C VAL A 179 -0.16 5.61 -15.91
N LEU A 180 0.40 5.73 -17.12
CA LEU A 180 0.37 6.98 -17.88
C LEU A 180 -1.00 7.17 -18.55
N ASP A 181 -1.76 8.15 -18.09
CA ASP A 181 -3.06 8.57 -18.58
C ASP A 181 -2.94 9.84 -19.43
N LEU A 182 -3.09 9.68 -20.75
CA LEU A 182 -3.08 10.76 -21.74
C LEU A 182 -4.47 11.26 -22.14
N TYR A 183 -5.55 10.73 -21.56
CA TYR A 183 -6.90 11.03 -22.02
C TYR A 183 -7.32 12.48 -21.71
N PRO A 184 -8.15 13.12 -22.56
CA PRO A 184 -8.62 14.48 -22.35
C PRO A 184 -9.63 14.58 -21.20
N THR A 185 -10.35 13.48 -20.90
CA THR A 185 -11.23 13.33 -19.73
C THR A 185 -11.07 11.92 -19.16
N SER A 186 -11.40 11.76 -17.88
CA SER A 186 -11.45 10.50 -17.13
C SER A 186 -12.42 9.48 -17.71
N SER A 187 -13.39 9.90 -18.53
CA SER A 187 -14.36 9.05 -19.22
C SER A 187 -14.04 8.81 -20.70
N SER A 188 -12.96 9.39 -21.22
CA SER A 188 -12.62 9.30 -22.64
C SER A 188 -12.15 7.90 -23.03
N THR A 189 -12.39 7.55 -24.29
CA THR A 189 -11.93 6.32 -24.95
C THR A 189 -11.14 6.64 -26.23
N GLN A 190 -10.53 7.84 -26.28
CA GLN A 190 -9.73 8.28 -27.41
C GLN A 190 -8.32 7.67 -27.37
N TYR A 191 -8.22 6.38 -27.73
CA TYR A 191 -6.98 5.62 -27.69
C TYR A 191 -5.87 6.17 -28.60
N SER A 192 -6.23 6.86 -29.68
CA SER A 192 -5.26 7.40 -30.64
C SER A 192 -4.28 8.44 -30.06
N LEU A 193 -4.51 8.90 -28.82
CA LEU A 193 -3.57 9.74 -28.09
C LEU A 193 -2.27 9.02 -27.69
N TYR A 194 -2.27 7.69 -27.73
CA TYR A 194 -1.09 6.87 -27.52
C TYR A 194 -0.39 6.48 -28.83
N ASP A 195 -0.99 6.76 -29.99
CA ASP A 195 -0.37 6.45 -31.28
C ASP A 195 0.93 7.27 -31.43
N ASN A 196 1.97 6.63 -31.95
CA ASN A 196 3.33 7.17 -32.07
C ASN A 196 4.04 7.47 -30.73
N LEU A 197 3.50 7.05 -29.59
CA LEU A 197 4.18 7.18 -28.31
C LEU A 197 5.45 6.29 -28.29
N PRO A 198 6.64 6.84 -27.98
CA PRO A 198 7.83 6.05 -27.74
C PRO A 198 7.66 5.15 -26.51
N VAL A 199 7.98 3.87 -26.66
CA VAL A 199 7.83 2.88 -25.59
C VAL A 199 9.07 2.00 -25.51
N VAL A 200 9.26 1.37 -24.36
CA VAL A 200 10.30 0.39 -24.10
C VAL A 200 9.61 -0.95 -23.90
N ALA A 201 9.80 -1.86 -24.86
CA ALA A 201 9.41 -3.24 -24.72
C ALA A 201 10.43 -3.96 -23.84
N TYR A 202 9.94 -4.71 -22.85
CA TYR A 202 10.75 -5.56 -21.99
C TYR A 202 10.44 -7.03 -22.26
N GLY A 203 11.44 -7.89 -22.20
CA GLY A 203 11.28 -9.31 -22.44
C GLY A 203 12.41 -10.15 -21.88
N ARG A 204 12.32 -11.46 -22.06
CA ARG A 204 13.25 -12.41 -21.47
C ARG A 204 14.63 -12.35 -22.12
N GLY A 205 15.63 -12.91 -21.42
CA GLY A 205 16.97 -13.18 -21.97
C GLY A 205 17.04 -14.46 -22.80
N ALA A 206 18.16 -14.66 -23.51
CA ALA A 206 18.35 -15.78 -24.46
C ALA A 206 18.57 -17.15 -23.81
N THR A 207 18.85 -17.18 -22.52
CA THR A 207 19.07 -18.39 -21.73
C THR A 207 18.36 -18.24 -20.39
N PRO A 208 18.10 -19.33 -19.64
CA PRO A 208 17.44 -19.27 -18.33
C PRO A 208 18.01 -18.20 -17.38
N ASN A 209 19.33 -18.03 -17.39
CA ASN A 209 20.07 -17.07 -16.56
C ASN A 209 20.58 -15.85 -17.34
N GLY A 210 20.20 -15.73 -18.62
CA GLY A 210 20.54 -14.57 -19.44
C GLY A 210 19.79 -13.34 -18.97
N SER A 211 20.42 -12.16 -19.08
CA SER A 211 19.75 -10.91 -18.74
C SER A 211 18.48 -10.74 -19.56
N PRO A 212 17.36 -10.33 -18.94
CA PRO A 212 16.23 -9.75 -19.66
C PRO A 212 16.68 -8.59 -20.53
N ARG A 213 15.94 -8.36 -21.61
CA ARG A 213 16.22 -7.35 -22.61
C ARG A 213 15.18 -6.25 -22.55
N ALA A 214 15.64 -5.03 -22.79
CA ALA A 214 14.83 -3.85 -23.02
C ALA A 214 15.19 -3.27 -24.39
N ALA A 215 14.19 -2.82 -25.13
CA ALA A 215 14.40 -2.17 -26.42
C ALA A 215 13.35 -1.11 -26.69
N ALA A 216 13.78 0.01 -27.26
CA ALA A 216 12.89 1.06 -27.70
C ALA A 216 12.10 0.61 -28.94
N THR A 217 10.82 0.96 -28.96
CA THR A 217 9.94 0.83 -30.12
C THR A 217 8.90 1.95 -30.03
N THR A 218 7.86 1.90 -30.86
CA THR A 218 6.83 2.93 -30.92
C THR A 218 5.47 2.29 -31.06
N VAL A 219 4.49 2.86 -30.36
CA VAL A 219 3.09 2.48 -30.53
C VAL A 219 2.68 2.76 -31.97
N ASN A 220 2.36 1.72 -32.73
CA ASN A 220 1.79 1.86 -34.05
C ASN A 220 0.31 2.22 -33.98
N GLN A 221 -0.42 1.55 -33.09
CA GLN A 221 -1.83 1.78 -32.88
C GLN A 221 -2.24 1.37 -31.46
N ALA A 222 -2.96 2.22 -30.76
CA ALA A 222 -3.71 1.87 -29.56
C ALA A 222 -5.22 1.79 -29.87
N GLY A 223 -5.91 0.83 -29.26
CA GLY A 223 -7.34 0.65 -29.50
C GLY A 223 -7.87 -0.63 -28.89
N PHE A 224 -8.83 -1.25 -29.57
CA PHE A 224 -9.37 -2.54 -29.20
C PHE A 224 -9.49 -3.46 -30.42
N ILE A 225 -9.58 -4.77 -30.19
CA ILE A 225 -9.66 -5.76 -31.28
C ILE A 225 -11.11 -5.93 -31.75
N THR A 226 -12.00 -6.36 -30.86
CA THR A 226 -13.42 -6.63 -31.21
C THR A 226 -14.41 -5.96 -30.27
N THR A 227 -14.15 -5.99 -28.96
CA THR A 227 -15.00 -5.36 -27.93
C THR A 227 -14.22 -4.28 -27.19
N ALA A 228 -14.92 -3.34 -26.55
CA ALA A 228 -14.32 -2.25 -25.78
C ALA A 228 -13.45 -2.72 -24.58
N THR A 229 -13.56 -3.98 -24.18
CA THR A 229 -12.71 -4.61 -23.15
C THR A 229 -11.47 -5.29 -23.73
N GLN A 230 -11.45 -5.61 -25.02
CA GLN A 230 -10.29 -6.21 -25.69
C GLN A 230 -9.28 -5.15 -26.13
N THR A 231 -8.87 -4.33 -25.17
CA THR A 231 -7.98 -3.18 -25.37
C THR A 231 -6.53 -3.63 -25.55
N VAL A 232 -5.86 -3.04 -26.55
CA VAL A 232 -4.50 -3.39 -26.93
C VAL A 232 -3.70 -2.17 -27.37
N ILE A 233 -2.40 -2.23 -27.12
CA ILE A 233 -1.38 -1.51 -27.87
C ILE A 233 -0.77 -2.47 -28.90
N ARG A 234 -0.56 -1.97 -30.11
CA ARG A 234 0.15 -2.67 -31.18
C ARG A 234 1.45 -1.97 -31.50
N THR A 235 2.53 -2.73 -31.60
CA THR A 235 3.80 -2.27 -32.18
C THR A 235 4.15 -3.15 -33.37
N LEU A 236 5.00 -2.65 -34.27
CA LEU A 236 5.47 -3.45 -35.39
C LEU A 236 6.46 -4.53 -34.95
N THR A 237 6.38 -5.68 -35.61
CA THR A 237 7.25 -6.85 -35.44
C THR A 237 8.57 -6.73 -36.20
N ALA A 238 8.57 -5.98 -37.30
CA ALA A 238 9.71 -5.86 -38.21
C ALA A 238 9.84 -4.44 -38.78
N GLY A 239 11.04 -4.12 -39.26
CA GLY A 239 11.39 -2.80 -39.79
C GLY A 239 12.28 -1.99 -38.84
N PRO A 240 12.76 -0.80 -39.26
CA PRO A 240 13.64 0.03 -38.44
C PRO A 240 12.99 0.41 -37.10
N GLY A 241 13.69 0.17 -35.99
CA GLY A 241 13.20 0.50 -34.64
C GLY A 241 12.09 -0.42 -34.11
N SER A 242 11.88 -1.58 -34.74
CA SER A 242 10.93 -2.60 -34.27
C SER A 242 11.58 -3.62 -33.33
N VAL A 243 10.73 -4.26 -32.54
CA VAL A 243 11.07 -5.37 -31.65
C VAL A 243 10.08 -6.48 -31.94
N GLN A 244 10.52 -7.73 -32.02
CA GLN A 244 9.66 -8.88 -32.14
C GLN A 244 9.54 -9.56 -30.77
N LEU A 245 8.33 -9.60 -30.21
CA LEU A 245 8.10 -10.43 -29.03
C LEU A 245 8.17 -11.90 -29.43
N VAL A 246 8.65 -12.73 -28.52
CA VAL A 246 8.75 -14.17 -28.70
C VAL A 246 8.03 -14.90 -27.57
N GLU A 247 7.79 -16.20 -27.77
CA GLU A 247 7.30 -17.07 -26.68
C GLU A 247 8.21 -16.89 -25.48
N GLY A 248 7.65 -16.61 -24.30
CA GLY A 248 8.47 -16.29 -23.12
C GLY A 248 8.37 -14.83 -22.69
N ASP A 249 8.02 -13.89 -23.58
CA ASP A 249 7.90 -12.48 -23.21
C ASP A 249 6.56 -12.14 -22.54
N SER A 250 5.55 -13.02 -22.62
CA SER A 250 4.22 -12.83 -22.02
C SER A 250 4.28 -12.35 -20.57
N GLY A 251 3.47 -11.35 -20.23
CA GLY A 251 3.41 -10.74 -18.90
C GLY A 251 4.44 -9.64 -18.65
N SER A 252 5.52 -9.60 -19.43
CA SER A 252 6.55 -8.57 -19.32
C SER A 252 5.96 -7.17 -19.57
N PRO A 253 6.41 -6.14 -18.83
CA PRO A 253 5.79 -4.83 -18.91
C PRO A 253 6.09 -4.11 -20.22
N LEU A 254 5.09 -3.37 -20.71
CA LEU A 254 5.26 -2.33 -21.70
C LEU A 254 5.39 -0.99 -20.98
N LEU A 255 6.55 -0.37 -21.11
CA LEU A 255 6.92 0.85 -20.39
C LEU A 255 7.05 2.03 -21.34
N THR A 256 7.03 3.23 -20.78
CA THR A 256 7.39 4.46 -21.51
C THR A 256 8.18 5.38 -20.60
N GLY A 257 9.15 6.10 -21.17
CA GLY A 257 9.83 7.18 -20.47
C GLY A 257 8.92 8.39 -20.41
N TRP A 258 8.58 8.84 -19.20
CA TRP A 258 7.73 9.99 -18.96
C TRP A 258 8.53 11.10 -18.27
N THR A 259 8.31 12.34 -18.69
CA THR A 259 8.85 13.51 -17.99
C THR A 259 7.76 14.01 -17.04
N ASN A 260 8.00 13.89 -15.74
CA ASN A 260 7.05 14.32 -14.74
C ASN A 260 6.90 15.86 -14.74
N PRO A 261 5.86 16.42 -14.08
CA PRO A 261 5.64 17.87 -14.05
C PRO A 261 6.78 18.69 -13.45
N ASN A 262 7.68 18.05 -12.68
CA ASN A 262 8.89 18.67 -12.15
C ASN A 262 10.07 18.69 -13.16
N GLY A 263 9.96 17.99 -14.29
CA GLY A 263 11.01 17.84 -15.30
C GLY A 263 11.91 16.61 -15.07
N GLY A 264 11.63 15.79 -14.06
CA GLY A 264 12.34 14.53 -13.82
C GLY A 264 11.89 13.41 -14.77
N GLN A 265 12.79 12.48 -15.08
CA GLN A 265 12.49 11.32 -15.92
C GLN A 265 12.06 10.13 -15.07
N GLU A 266 10.94 9.51 -15.42
CA GLU A 266 10.37 8.32 -14.76
C GLU A 266 9.99 7.27 -15.79
N LEU A 267 9.93 6.00 -15.37
CA LEU A 267 9.23 4.97 -16.12
C LEU A 267 7.76 4.94 -15.71
N ALA A 268 6.88 4.95 -16.70
CA ALA A 268 5.45 4.70 -16.54
C ALA A 268 5.05 3.42 -17.27
N VAL A 269 4.02 2.75 -16.76
CA VAL A 269 3.45 1.53 -17.33
C VAL A 269 2.28 1.87 -18.22
N LEU A 270 2.23 1.25 -19.40
CA LEU A 270 1.05 1.27 -20.28
C LEU A 270 0.28 -0.04 -20.22
N GLY A 271 0.97 -1.15 -19.98
CA GLY A 271 0.38 -2.49 -20.06
C GLY A 271 1.43 -3.58 -20.02
N LEU A 272 1.15 -4.70 -20.69
CA LEU A 272 2.02 -5.88 -20.71
C LEU A 272 1.97 -6.61 -22.05
N ASN A 273 2.99 -7.41 -22.32
CA ASN A 273 3.11 -8.23 -23.52
C ASN A 273 2.15 -9.43 -23.50
N SER A 274 1.41 -9.65 -24.59
CA SER A 274 0.38 -10.69 -24.67
C SER A 274 0.59 -11.70 -25.81
N ALA A 275 0.65 -11.22 -27.05
CA ALA A 275 0.66 -12.09 -28.23
C ALA A 275 1.37 -11.42 -29.42
N VAL A 276 1.58 -12.17 -30.51
CA VAL A 276 2.11 -11.62 -31.77
C VAL A 276 1.41 -12.25 -32.98
N ASP A 277 1.41 -11.54 -34.09
CA ASP A 277 1.15 -12.09 -35.42
C ASP A 277 2.30 -11.74 -36.40
N SER A 278 2.08 -11.89 -37.70
CA SER A 278 3.08 -11.58 -38.74
C SER A 278 3.48 -10.10 -38.83
N THR A 279 2.67 -9.19 -38.30
CA THR A 279 2.81 -7.73 -38.46
C THR A 279 2.90 -7.00 -37.11
N TYR A 280 2.15 -7.46 -36.11
CA TYR A 280 2.01 -6.77 -34.84
C TYR A 280 2.39 -7.63 -33.65
N ASN A 281 3.08 -7.00 -32.70
CA ASN A 281 2.99 -7.41 -31.30
C ASN A 281 1.70 -6.84 -30.71
N TYR A 282 1.02 -7.62 -29.88
CA TYR A 282 -0.15 -7.22 -29.11
C TYR A 282 0.23 -7.17 -27.64
N MET A 283 0.01 -6.01 -27.03
CA MET A 283 0.19 -5.77 -25.61
C MET A 283 -1.16 -5.42 -24.98
N SER A 284 -1.60 -6.15 -23.95
CA SER A 284 -2.76 -5.77 -23.14
C SER A 284 -2.60 -4.35 -22.61
N PHE A 285 -3.64 -3.52 -22.77
CA PHE A 285 -3.56 -2.09 -22.46
C PHE A 285 -4.21 -1.76 -21.11
N LEU A 286 -3.39 -1.46 -20.10
CA LEU A 286 -3.81 -1.11 -18.74
C LEU A 286 -4.23 0.36 -18.60
N ALA A 287 -3.60 1.28 -19.33
CA ALA A 287 -3.95 2.71 -19.28
C ALA A 287 -5.26 3.02 -20.03
N VAL A 288 -6.33 2.40 -19.55
CA VAL A 288 -7.72 2.53 -20.00
C VAL A 288 -8.55 2.73 -18.74
N PRO A 289 -9.49 3.69 -18.69
CA PRO A 289 -10.21 4.02 -17.46
C PRO A 289 -10.83 2.82 -16.75
N GLY A 290 -11.48 1.93 -17.51
CA GLY A 290 -12.10 0.73 -16.94
C GLY A 290 -11.10 -0.32 -16.44
N ALA A 291 -9.93 -0.46 -17.09
CA ALA A 291 -8.88 -1.37 -16.63
C ALA A 291 -8.19 -0.84 -15.37
N MET A 292 -7.94 0.48 -15.30
CA MET A 292 -7.43 1.15 -14.10
C MET A 292 -8.40 1.03 -12.92
N ALA A 293 -9.70 1.23 -13.15
CA ALA A 293 -10.72 1.05 -12.12
C ALA A 293 -10.75 -0.40 -11.59
N ASN A 294 -10.66 -1.40 -12.48
CA ASN A 294 -10.60 -2.80 -12.05
C ASN A 294 -9.29 -3.14 -11.32
N ALA A 295 -8.17 -2.51 -11.68
CA ALA A 295 -6.93 -2.63 -10.91
C ALA A 295 -7.09 -2.07 -9.50
N ASN A 296 -7.69 -0.89 -9.35
CA ASN A 296 -8.03 -0.32 -8.04
C ASN A 296 -8.92 -1.26 -7.22
N ALA A 297 -9.95 -1.86 -7.83
CA ALA A 297 -10.83 -2.79 -7.12
C ALA A 297 -10.10 -4.01 -6.51
N VAL A 298 -8.94 -4.40 -7.08
CA VAL A 298 -8.07 -5.44 -6.51
C VAL A 298 -7.12 -4.86 -5.45
N MET A 299 -6.61 -3.65 -5.64
CA MET A 299 -5.57 -3.05 -4.79
C MET A 299 -6.10 -2.37 -3.52
N THR A 300 -7.27 -1.74 -3.57
CA THR A 300 -7.80 -0.95 -2.44
C THR A 300 -8.23 -1.76 -1.22
N PRO A 301 -8.68 -3.03 -1.33
CA PRO A 301 -8.88 -3.88 -0.16
C PRO A 301 -7.61 -4.09 0.67
N ASP A 302 -6.44 -3.96 0.05
CA ASP A 302 -5.12 -4.07 0.68
C ASP A 302 -4.54 -2.71 1.10
N GLY A 303 -5.29 -1.61 0.96
CA GLY A 303 -4.84 -0.26 1.33
C GLY A 303 -3.97 0.44 0.29
N TYR A 304 -3.94 -0.03 -0.96
CA TYR A 304 -3.15 0.59 -2.03
C TYR A 304 -4.02 1.18 -3.13
N ALA A 305 -3.76 2.44 -3.52
CA ALA A 305 -4.39 3.09 -4.67
C ALA A 305 -3.48 3.04 -5.91
N LEU A 306 -4.02 2.87 -7.11
CA LEU A 306 -3.23 2.92 -8.33
C LEU A 306 -2.63 4.33 -8.50
N ARG A 307 -1.30 4.42 -8.68
CA ARG A 307 -0.66 5.68 -9.06
C ARG A 307 -0.95 5.95 -10.53
N VAL A 308 -1.79 6.94 -10.82
CA VAL A 308 -2.06 7.40 -12.20
C VAL A 308 -1.35 8.72 -12.44
N VAL A 309 -0.63 8.82 -13.55
CA VAL A 309 0.17 10.00 -13.91
C VAL A 309 -0.25 10.53 -15.27
N GLY A 310 -0.06 11.82 -15.52
CA GLY A 310 -0.39 12.42 -16.81
C GLY A 310 0.26 13.78 -17.01
N ASN A 311 0.22 14.25 -18.26
CA ASN A 311 0.80 15.53 -18.62
C ASN A 311 -0.11 16.67 -18.15
N SER A 312 0.46 17.66 -17.47
CA SER A 312 -0.27 18.86 -17.08
C SER A 312 -0.74 19.63 -18.31
N SER A 313 -2.05 19.86 -18.41
CA SER A 313 -2.68 20.55 -19.55
C SER A 313 -2.88 22.05 -19.32
N ALA A 314 -2.81 22.50 -18.05
CA ALA A 314 -2.90 23.90 -17.67
C ALA A 314 -1.99 24.18 -16.46
N THR A 315 -1.36 25.35 -16.46
CA THR A 315 -0.55 25.86 -15.33
C THR A 315 -1.25 27.04 -14.71
N TRP A 316 -1.37 27.03 -13.39
CA TRP A 316 -1.87 28.17 -12.63
C TRP A 316 -0.90 29.35 -12.73
N GLN A 317 -1.43 30.50 -13.13
CA GLN A 317 -0.70 31.76 -13.20
C GLN A 317 -1.17 32.73 -12.11
N GLY A 318 -2.46 32.74 -11.80
CA GLY A 318 -3.08 33.79 -11.00
C GLY A 318 -2.88 35.18 -11.63
N GLY A 319 -3.41 36.24 -11.00
CA GLY A 319 -3.06 37.61 -11.40
C GLY A 319 -3.59 38.02 -12.77
N SER A 320 -4.80 37.61 -13.14
CA SER A 320 -5.47 37.95 -14.41
C SER A 320 -5.73 39.44 -14.69
N GLY A 321 -5.05 40.35 -13.99
CA GLY A 321 -5.15 41.81 -14.12
C GLY A 321 -6.37 42.42 -13.43
N ASP A 322 -7.29 41.60 -12.91
CA ASP A 322 -8.44 42.03 -12.12
C ASP A 322 -8.21 41.66 -10.65
N PRO A 323 -7.93 42.64 -9.77
CA PRO A 323 -7.62 42.38 -8.37
C PRO A 323 -8.72 41.67 -7.59
N SER A 324 -9.97 41.69 -8.07
CA SER A 324 -11.12 41.10 -7.36
C SER A 324 -11.28 39.60 -7.56
N THR A 325 -10.58 39.01 -8.54
CA THR A 325 -10.74 37.60 -8.94
C THR A 325 -9.42 36.98 -9.40
N GLN A 326 -8.29 37.61 -9.08
CA GLN A 326 -6.96 37.17 -9.47
C GLN A 326 -6.51 35.86 -8.78
N ASP A 327 -7.22 35.44 -7.75
CA ASP A 327 -7.05 34.22 -6.97
C ASP A 327 -8.12 33.15 -7.29
N ASP A 328 -9.18 33.50 -8.01
CA ASP A 328 -10.30 32.59 -8.31
C ASP A 328 -9.87 31.42 -9.23
N LEU A 329 -9.92 30.20 -8.71
CA LEU A 329 -9.62 28.96 -9.44
C LEU A 329 -10.55 28.79 -10.66
N SER A 330 -11.77 29.32 -10.58
CA SER A 330 -12.81 29.22 -11.60
C SER A 330 -12.75 30.33 -12.65
N ARG A 331 -11.70 31.17 -12.66
CA ARG A 331 -11.49 32.20 -13.68
C ARG A 331 -10.50 31.73 -14.76
N ALA A 332 -10.99 31.64 -16.00
CA ALA A 332 -10.21 31.19 -17.16
C ALA A 332 -8.88 31.95 -17.34
N ALA A 333 -8.88 33.27 -17.12
CA ALA A 333 -7.71 34.12 -17.30
C ALA A 333 -6.60 33.92 -16.25
N ASN A 334 -6.85 33.15 -15.17
CA ASN A 334 -5.82 32.79 -14.19
C ASN A 334 -5.04 31.52 -14.60
N TRP A 335 -5.38 30.91 -15.74
CA TRP A 335 -4.76 29.69 -16.26
C TRP A 335 -4.01 29.94 -17.56
N SER A 336 -2.89 29.24 -17.74
CA SER A 336 -2.06 29.34 -18.95
C SER A 336 -2.78 28.97 -20.26
N SER A 337 -3.86 28.19 -20.18
CA SER A 337 -4.70 27.80 -21.31
C SER A 337 -5.77 28.84 -21.66
N ASN A 338 -5.93 29.89 -20.84
CA ASN A 338 -7.05 30.84 -20.89
C ASN A 338 -8.43 30.13 -20.89
N SER A 339 -8.52 29.01 -20.17
CA SER A 339 -9.71 28.19 -20.00
C SER A 339 -9.72 27.56 -18.61
N ILE A 340 -10.90 27.37 -18.02
CA ILE A 340 -11.04 26.74 -16.70
C ILE A 340 -10.79 25.24 -16.87
N PRO A 341 -9.78 24.64 -16.21
CA PRO A 341 -9.55 23.21 -16.29
C PRO A 341 -10.72 22.44 -15.66
N SER A 342 -11.14 21.36 -16.31
CA SER A 342 -12.16 20.45 -15.81
C SER A 342 -11.75 19.02 -16.14
N ASP A 343 -11.53 18.20 -15.12
CA ASP A 343 -11.05 16.82 -15.25
C ASP A 343 -9.72 16.72 -16.03
N LEU A 344 -8.80 17.64 -15.73
CA LEU A 344 -7.46 17.71 -16.30
C LEU A 344 -6.38 17.66 -15.22
N TYR A 345 -5.18 17.21 -15.59
CA TYR A 345 -3.97 17.41 -14.78
C TYR A 345 -3.54 18.87 -14.85
N VAL A 346 -3.22 19.46 -13.70
CA VAL A 346 -2.80 20.86 -13.61
C VAL A 346 -1.48 21.02 -12.86
N LEU A 347 -0.77 22.09 -13.18
CA LEU A 347 0.51 22.45 -12.57
C LEU A 347 0.40 23.76 -11.78
N PHE A 348 0.96 23.77 -10.59
CA PHE A 348 1.22 24.96 -9.79
C PHE A 348 2.72 25.12 -9.68
N SER A 349 3.25 26.30 -10.03
CA SER A 349 4.68 26.58 -9.96
C SER A 349 4.89 27.97 -9.35
N GLY A 350 5.60 28.03 -8.21
CA GLY A 350 5.90 29.29 -7.53
C GLY A 350 6.69 30.28 -8.40
N THR A 351 7.45 29.77 -9.38
CA THR A 351 8.19 30.58 -10.36
C THR A 351 7.28 31.34 -11.32
N THR A 352 6.17 30.74 -11.78
CA THR A 352 5.30 31.34 -12.80
C THR A 352 4.03 31.96 -12.23
N ALA A 353 3.65 31.59 -11.00
CA ALA A 353 2.45 32.10 -10.36
C ALA A 353 2.69 33.49 -9.73
N THR A 354 1.84 34.44 -10.10
CA THR A 354 1.83 35.79 -9.51
C THR A 354 1.02 35.85 -8.21
N VAL A 355 0.02 34.98 -8.08
CA VAL A 355 -0.82 34.82 -6.90
C VAL A 355 -0.80 33.35 -6.48
N ARG A 356 -0.58 33.10 -5.19
CA ARG A 356 -0.50 31.73 -4.62
C ARG A 356 -1.56 31.42 -3.58
N ALA A 357 -2.35 32.42 -3.20
CA ALA A 357 -3.66 32.20 -2.62
C ALA A 357 -4.61 31.80 -3.77
N VAL A 358 -5.25 30.64 -3.64
CA VAL A 358 -6.10 30.07 -4.68
C VAL A 358 -7.48 29.87 -4.09
N ASP A 359 -8.46 30.63 -4.56
CA ASP A 359 -9.81 30.60 -4.01
C ASP A 359 -10.71 29.67 -4.83
N VAL A 360 -11.31 28.69 -4.16
CA VAL A 360 -12.26 27.75 -4.75
C VAL A 360 -13.67 28.31 -4.56
N ASN A 361 -14.05 29.27 -5.42
CA ASN A 361 -15.35 29.93 -5.38
C ASN A 361 -16.48 29.14 -6.03
N ALA A 362 -16.15 28.25 -6.96
CA ALA A 362 -17.09 27.34 -7.61
C ALA A 362 -16.63 25.88 -7.49
N ALA A 363 -17.58 24.96 -7.45
CA ALA A 363 -17.29 23.53 -7.45
C ALA A 363 -16.46 23.18 -8.69
N THR A 364 -15.26 22.65 -8.46
CA THR A 364 -14.26 22.43 -9.52
C THR A 364 -13.75 21.01 -9.44
N THR A 365 -13.63 20.33 -10.58
CA THR A 365 -13.06 18.98 -10.67
C THR A 365 -11.75 19.04 -11.41
N LEU A 366 -10.65 18.61 -10.79
CA LEU A 366 -9.33 18.49 -11.39
C LEU A 366 -8.89 17.04 -11.34
N ARG A 367 -8.27 16.52 -12.40
CA ARG A 367 -7.87 15.10 -12.42
C ARG A 367 -6.67 14.82 -11.51
N GLY A 368 -5.71 15.75 -11.47
CA GLY A 368 -4.56 15.67 -10.58
C GLY A 368 -3.86 17.01 -10.44
N LEU A 369 -3.25 17.26 -9.28
CA LEU A 369 -2.56 18.51 -8.95
C LEU A 369 -1.08 18.21 -8.76
N SER A 370 -0.22 18.99 -9.41
CA SER A 370 1.24 18.92 -9.20
C SER A 370 1.79 20.28 -8.79
N PHE A 371 2.58 20.31 -7.73
CA PHE A 371 3.31 21.49 -7.26
C PHE A 371 4.78 21.33 -7.63
N LYS A 372 5.26 22.18 -8.55
CA LYS A 372 6.62 22.10 -9.09
C LYS A 372 7.63 22.70 -8.14
N ALA A 373 8.77 22.03 -7.98
CA ALA A 373 9.89 22.52 -7.19
C ALA A 373 10.45 23.82 -7.77
N THR A 374 10.63 24.83 -6.92
CA THR A 374 11.30 26.08 -7.29
C THR A 374 12.68 26.22 -6.65
N GLY A 375 12.96 25.45 -5.59
CA GLY A 375 14.15 25.60 -4.75
C GLY A 375 14.14 26.89 -3.91
N THR A 376 13.02 27.61 -3.87
CA THR A 376 12.80 28.80 -3.04
C THR A 376 11.92 28.41 -1.86
N SER A 377 12.15 28.99 -0.68
CA SER A 377 11.30 28.77 0.49
C SER A 377 10.23 29.84 0.63
N GLY A 378 9.07 29.49 1.16
CA GLY A 378 7.94 30.40 1.38
C GLY A 378 7.11 30.70 0.12
N ASP A 379 7.18 29.86 -0.92
CA ASP A 379 6.40 29.96 -2.14
C ASP A 379 5.35 28.86 -2.32
N GLY A 380 5.02 28.15 -1.25
CA GLY A 380 3.85 27.26 -1.18
C GLY A 380 2.53 27.95 -1.56
N PHE A 381 1.59 27.15 -2.06
CA PHE A 381 0.24 27.55 -2.43
C PHE A 381 -0.73 27.29 -1.28
N SER A 382 -1.74 28.16 -1.14
CA SER A 382 -2.80 28.02 -0.16
C SER A 382 -4.16 28.12 -0.83
N PHE A 383 -4.93 27.05 -0.75
CA PHE A 383 -6.29 26.97 -1.28
C PHE A 383 -7.30 27.28 -0.18
N SER A 384 -8.29 28.10 -0.51
CA SER A 384 -9.41 28.47 0.35
C SER A 384 -10.74 28.38 -0.40
N GLY A 385 -11.81 28.87 0.20
CA GLY A 385 -13.14 28.89 -0.41
C GLY A 385 -14.08 27.84 0.16
N ALA A 386 -15.39 28.11 0.08
CA ALA A 386 -16.43 27.23 0.62
C ALA A 386 -16.90 26.16 -0.37
N SER A 387 -16.55 26.29 -1.65
CA SER A 387 -16.93 25.32 -2.68
C SER A 387 -15.99 24.12 -2.69
N THR A 388 -16.51 22.97 -3.12
CA THR A 388 -15.76 21.71 -3.14
C THR A 388 -14.76 21.68 -4.29
N LEU A 389 -13.51 21.35 -3.97
CA LEU A 389 -12.52 20.89 -4.94
C LEU A 389 -12.58 19.35 -5.04
N THR A 390 -13.05 18.83 -6.17
CA THR A 390 -12.98 17.40 -6.46
C THR A 390 -11.65 17.07 -7.11
N ILE A 391 -10.87 16.19 -6.50
CA ILE A 391 -9.62 15.69 -7.07
C ILE A 391 -9.90 14.32 -7.71
N GLY A 392 -9.32 14.00 -8.86
CA GLY A 392 -9.52 12.74 -9.57
C GLY A 392 -8.41 11.71 -9.31
N ARG A 393 -8.36 10.70 -10.19
CA ARG A 393 -7.40 9.57 -10.17
C ARG A 393 -5.92 9.97 -10.14
N GLY A 394 -5.60 11.20 -10.55
CA GLY A 394 -4.23 11.73 -10.58
C GLY A 394 -3.72 12.20 -9.22
N GLY A 395 -4.61 12.37 -8.24
CA GLY A 395 -4.24 12.72 -6.87
C GLY A 395 -3.47 14.03 -6.74
N VAL A 396 -2.58 14.08 -5.75
CA VAL A 396 -1.73 15.24 -5.45
C VAL A 396 -0.28 14.81 -5.47
N THR A 397 0.58 15.62 -6.10
CA THR A 397 2.04 15.45 -6.01
C THR A 397 2.69 16.78 -5.65
N ASN A 398 3.38 16.83 -4.51
CA ASN A 398 4.18 17.99 -4.13
C ASN A 398 5.65 17.69 -4.40
N TYR A 399 6.23 18.29 -5.43
CA TYR A 399 7.67 18.22 -5.68
C TYR A 399 8.44 19.31 -4.93
N ASP A 400 7.75 20.31 -4.40
CA ASP A 400 8.35 21.45 -3.74
C ASP A 400 8.80 21.13 -2.30
N GLY A 401 9.81 21.85 -1.83
CA GLY A 401 10.28 21.78 -0.45
C GLY A 401 9.34 22.49 0.53
N ASP A 402 8.45 23.35 0.03
CA ASP A 402 7.45 24.05 0.82
C ASP A 402 6.15 23.26 0.99
N GLN A 403 5.50 23.48 2.12
CA GLN A 403 4.19 22.92 2.42
C GLN A 403 3.12 23.56 1.56
N GLN A 404 2.28 22.70 0.96
CA GLN A 404 1.08 23.12 0.24
C GLN A 404 -0.14 23.02 1.16
N VAL A 405 -1.03 24.00 1.12
CA VAL A 405 -2.23 24.04 1.96
C VAL A 405 -3.47 23.91 1.07
N LEU A 406 -4.19 22.81 1.20
CA LEU A 406 -5.49 22.56 0.55
C LEU A 406 -6.62 22.78 1.57
N GLY A 407 -6.83 24.03 2.00
CA GLY A 407 -7.65 24.37 3.18
C GLY A 407 -9.17 24.28 2.99
N GLY A 408 -9.67 24.38 1.75
CA GLY A 408 -11.09 24.25 1.42
C GLY A 408 -11.63 22.80 1.49
N PRO A 409 -12.94 22.58 1.32
CA PRO A 409 -13.52 21.25 1.23
C PRO A 409 -13.01 20.47 0.02
N ILE A 410 -12.61 19.22 0.23
CA ILE A 410 -12.14 18.30 -0.82
C ILE A 410 -13.09 17.13 -0.95
N ALA A 411 -13.38 16.70 -2.17
CA ALA A 411 -14.00 15.41 -2.47
C ALA A 411 -13.05 14.54 -3.29
N LEU A 412 -12.99 13.24 -2.99
CA LEU A 412 -12.29 12.29 -3.84
C LEU A 412 -13.22 11.86 -4.99
N GLY A 413 -12.78 12.07 -6.22
CA GLY A 413 -13.50 11.67 -7.44
C GLY A 413 -13.13 10.26 -7.94
N ASP A 414 -12.10 9.65 -7.37
CA ASP A 414 -11.58 8.30 -7.65
C ASP A 414 -10.69 7.88 -6.47
N ASP A 415 -10.16 6.65 -6.45
CA ASP A 415 -9.11 6.26 -5.51
C ASP A 415 -7.83 7.06 -5.77
N GLN A 416 -7.18 7.55 -4.72
CA GLN A 416 -6.10 8.52 -4.85
C GLN A 416 -4.82 8.08 -4.17
N TYR A 417 -3.72 8.28 -4.89
CA TYR A 417 -2.37 8.25 -4.37
C TYR A 417 -1.85 9.68 -4.27
N TRP A 418 -1.52 10.14 -3.06
CA TRP A 418 -0.93 11.46 -2.82
C TRP A 418 0.53 11.30 -2.44
N ASP A 419 1.44 11.80 -3.26
CA ASP A 419 2.85 11.95 -2.88
C ASP A 419 3.07 13.37 -2.37
N VAL A 420 3.12 13.53 -1.05
CA VAL A 420 3.24 14.87 -0.44
C VAL A 420 4.66 15.44 -0.47
N GLY A 421 5.62 14.72 -1.06
CA GLY A 421 7.02 15.13 -1.15
C GLY A 421 7.63 15.49 0.20
N SER A 422 8.76 16.20 0.19
CA SER A 422 9.40 16.65 1.42
C SER A 422 8.69 17.83 2.08
N GLY A 423 8.03 18.69 1.29
CA GLY A 423 7.32 19.86 1.81
C GLY A 423 6.04 19.52 2.56
N GLY A 424 5.42 18.37 2.26
CA GLY A 424 4.18 17.94 2.87
C GLY A 424 2.95 18.65 2.32
N VAL A 425 1.78 18.27 2.84
CA VAL A 425 0.48 18.85 2.47
C VAL A 425 -0.38 18.99 3.72
N THR A 426 -0.95 20.17 3.94
CA THR A 426 -2.02 20.36 4.93
C THR A 426 -3.36 20.43 4.21
N ALA A 427 -4.31 19.58 4.56
CA ALA A 427 -5.66 19.57 3.98
C ALA A 427 -6.75 19.92 4.99
N GLY A 428 -7.82 20.53 4.49
CA GLY A 428 -9.06 20.81 5.22
C GLY A 428 -9.93 19.55 5.41
N ALA A 429 -11.25 19.71 5.25
CA ALA A 429 -12.18 18.58 5.31
C ALA A 429 -12.13 17.75 4.02
N ILE A 430 -12.17 16.43 4.14
CA ILE A 430 -12.14 15.49 3.00
C ILE A 430 -13.38 14.60 3.05
N ASN A 431 -14.13 14.54 1.94
CA ASN A 431 -15.12 13.50 1.71
C ASN A 431 -14.50 12.41 0.82
N THR A 432 -14.31 11.22 1.37
CA THR A 432 -13.78 10.05 0.65
C THR A 432 -14.66 9.62 -0.52
N ASN A 433 -15.97 9.90 -0.45
CA ASN A 433 -16.94 9.52 -1.47
C ASN A 433 -16.87 8.02 -1.86
N GLY A 434 -16.49 7.17 -0.91
CA GLY A 434 -16.30 5.73 -1.11
C GLY A 434 -14.94 5.31 -1.64
N ASN A 435 -14.04 6.24 -1.94
CA ASN A 435 -12.72 5.97 -2.48
C ASN A 435 -11.63 5.96 -1.40
N LEU A 436 -10.56 5.20 -1.64
CA LEU A 436 -9.36 5.18 -0.82
C LEU A 436 -8.54 6.47 -1.00
N LEU A 437 -8.05 7.03 0.12
CA LEU A 437 -6.97 8.01 0.13
C LEU A 437 -5.69 7.36 0.65
N GLU A 438 -4.72 7.13 -0.23
CA GLU A 438 -3.37 6.69 0.15
C GLU A 438 -2.41 7.88 0.20
N ILE A 439 -1.80 8.11 1.36
CA ILE A 439 -0.78 9.14 1.60
C ILE A 439 0.61 8.52 1.54
N ALA A 440 1.47 9.10 0.71
CA ALA A 440 2.87 8.75 0.51
C ALA A 440 3.77 10.00 0.55
N GLY A 441 5.07 9.82 0.34
CA GLY A 441 6.06 10.90 0.38
C GLY A 441 6.81 10.98 1.70
N SER A 442 7.90 11.76 1.71
CA SER A 442 8.85 11.85 2.84
C SER A 442 8.48 12.92 3.88
N GLY A 443 7.61 13.86 3.54
CA GLY A 443 7.14 14.93 4.38
C GLY A 443 5.93 14.53 5.23
N THR A 444 5.34 15.53 5.90
CA THR A 444 4.16 15.34 6.74
C THR A 444 2.90 15.74 6.00
N ALA A 445 1.93 14.85 5.95
CA ALA A 445 0.55 15.18 5.61
C ALA A 445 -0.23 15.50 6.89
N ARG A 446 -1.00 16.59 6.90
CA ARG A 446 -1.89 16.93 8.03
C ARG A 446 -3.29 17.17 7.53
N ILE A 447 -4.24 16.34 7.96
CA ILE A 447 -5.66 16.53 7.67
C ILE A 447 -6.30 17.15 8.91
N THR A 448 -6.59 18.45 8.78
CA THR A 448 -7.07 19.29 9.87
C THR A 448 -8.58 19.25 10.03
N GLY A 449 -9.31 19.01 8.94
CA GLY A 449 -10.75 18.85 8.93
C GLY A 449 -11.20 17.41 9.20
N VAL A 450 -12.51 17.21 9.18
CA VAL A 450 -13.14 15.89 9.27
C VAL A 450 -12.90 15.12 7.97
N VAL A 451 -12.46 13.86 8.08
CA VAL A 451 -12.57 12.90 6.97
C VAL A 451 -13.89 12.14 7.08
N SER A 452 -14.66 12.07 6.00
CA SER A 452 -16.02 11.49 5.96
C SER A 452 -16.23 10.58 4.75
N GLY A 453 -17.37 9.89 4.67
CA GLY A 453 -17.73 8.97 3.57
C GLY A 453 -17.32 7.51 3.82
N SER A 454 -17.61 6.61 2.89
CA SER A 454 -17.40 5.17 3.11
C SER A 454 -16.01 4.64 2.74
N GLY A 455 -15.14 5.48 2.17
CA GLY A 455 -13.80 5.10 1.75
C GLY A 455 -12.81 5.00 2.92
N GLY A 456 -11.64 4.41 2.66
CA GLY A 456 -10.58 4.19 3.65
C GLY A 456 -9.45 5.21 3.57
N ILE A 457 -8.50 5.08 4.50
CA ILE A 457 -7.26 5.87 4.53
C ILE A 457 -6.07 4.92 4.63
N ALA A 458 -5.03 5.14 3.84
CA ALA A 458 -3.77 4.43 3.95
C ALA A 458 -2.58 5.37 4.09
N LEU A 459 -1.58 4.98 4.86
CA LEU A 459 -0.28 5.64 4.95
C LEU A 459 0.83 4.69 4.49
N THR A 460 1.50 5.05 3.41
CA THR A 460 2.74 4.42 2.91
C THR A 460 3.94 5.38 2.99
N GLY A 461 3.69 6.65 3.33
CA GLY A 461 4.70 7.71 3.49
C GLY A 461 5.29 7.82 4.89
N SER A 462 5.94 8.95 5.18
CA SER A 462 6.62 9.16 6.46
C SER A 462 5.67 9.46 7.61
N ARG A 463 4.70 10.37 7.42
CA ARG A 463 3.82 10.83 8.52
C ARG A 463 2.47 11.34 8.03
N LEU A 464 1.41 10.92 8.68
CA LEU A 464 0.05 11.47 8.54
C LEU A 464 -0.51 11.84 9.90
N GLU A 465 -1.07 13.05 10.00
CA GLU A 465 -1.71 13.56 11.22
C GLU A 465 -3.19 13.83 10.97
N LEU A 466 -4.06 13.18 11.77
CA LEU A 466 -5.51 13.39 11.75
C LEU A 466 -5.94 14.13 13.02
N THR A 467 -6.43 15.35 12.88
CA THR A 467 -6.88 16.15 14.03
C THR A 467 -8.39 16.35 14.10
N GLY A 468 -9.11 16.15 12.99
CA GLY A 468 -10.57 16.22 12.97
C GLY A 468 -11.23 15.00 13.63
N ALA A 469 -12.47 15.18 14.07
CA ALA A 469 -13.35 14.08 14.47
C ALA A 469 -13.91 13.37 13.23
N SER A 470 -13.08 12.51 12.63
CA SER A 470 -13.38 11.84 11.37
C SER A 470 -14.43 10.74 11.53
N THR A 471 -15.28 10.60 10.52
CA THR A 471 -16.45 9.71 10.48
C THR A 471 -16.45 8.75 9.30
N TYR A 472 -15.32 8.64 8.59
CA TYR A 472 -15.19 7.66 7.51
C TYR A 472 -15.31 6.23 8.04
N THR A 473 -15.92 5.35 7.24
CA THR A 473 -16.20 3.98 7.66
C THR A 473 -15.30 2.93 7.03
N GLY A 474 -14.50 3.30 6.03
CA GLY A 474 -13.49 2.41 5.46
C GLY A 474 -12.37 2.08 6.45
N ALA A 475 -11.58 1.06 6.12
CA ALA A 475 -10.45 0.66 6.95
C ALA A 475 -9.32 1.69 6.91
N THR A 476 -8.45 1.61 7.93
CA THR A 476 -7.23 2.41 8.02
C THR A 476 -6.02 1.49 7.94
N TRP A 477 -5.10 1.77 7.02
CA TRP A 477 -3.84 1.04 6.88
C TRP A 477 -2.65 1.95 7.17
N VAL A 478 -1.69 1.44 7.94
CA VAL A 478 -0.42 2.10 8.19
C VAL A 478 0.66 1.14 7.70
N HIS A 479 1.03 1.24 6.42
CA HIS A 479 2.02 0.37 5.79
C HIS A 479 3.45 0.76 6.18
N ALA A 480 3.69 2.06 6.38
CA ALA A 480 4.97 2.61 6.82
C ALA A 480 4.78 3.93 7.56
N GLY A 481 5.84 4.39 8.22
CA GLY A 481 5.87 5.69 8.87
C GLY A 481 4.98 5.78 10.10
N LEU A 482 4.54 6.99 10.44
CA LEU A 482 3.81 7.29 11.67
C LEU A 482 2.45 7.93 11.37
N LEU A 483 1.38 7.20 11.68
CA LEU A 483 0.03 7.75 11.75
C LEU A 483 -0.22 8.32 13.16
N VAL A 484 -0.54 9.61 13.25
CA VAL A 484 -0.91 10.27 14.51
C VAL A 484 -2.37 10.66 14.47
N VAL A 485 -3.17 10.09 15.37
CA VAL A 485 -4.58 10.44 15.52
C VAL A 485 -4.75 11.25 16.80
N ASN A 486 -4.99 12.55 16.64
CA ASN A 486 -5.30 13.47 17.75
C ASN A 486 -6.78 13.84 17.82
N GLY A 487 -7.53 13.60 16.74
CA GLY A 487 -8.98 13.70 16.70
C GLY A 487 -9.65 12.36 16.96
N SER A 488 -10.58 11.97 16.08
CA SER A 488 -11.21 10.65 16.12
C SER A 488 -11.16 9.98 14.75
N ALA A 489 -10.97 8.67 14.75
CA ALA A 489 -11.13 7.74 13.65
C ALA A 489 -11.89 6.48 14.10
N SER A 490 -12.72 6.61 15.15
CA SER A 490 -13.43 5.48 15.78
C SER A 490 -14.48 4.81 14.89
N ALA A 491 -14.94 5.51 13.85
CA ALA A 491 -15.92 4.99 12.88
C ALA A 491 -15.30 4.09 11.79
N SER A 492 -13.96 4.10 11.66
CA SER A 492 -13.25 3.21 10.74
C SER A 492 -13.57 1.74 11.07
N SER A 493 -13.58 0.87 10.07
CA SER A 493 -13.80 -0.56 10.27
C SER A 493 -12.63 -1.28 10.97
N GLY A 494 -11.48 -0.62 11.11
CA GLY A 494 -10.31 -1.13 11.84
C GLY A 494 -9.04 -0.40 11.43
N VAL A 495 -8.01 -0.47 12.28
CA VAL A 495 -6.68 0.06 12.01
C VAL A 495 -5.69 -1.10 11.92
N THR A 496 -5.04 -1.27 10.77
CA THR A 496 -3.96 -2.25 10.58
C THR A 496 -2.63 -1.54 10.51
N VAL A 497 -1.70 -1.88 11.40
CA VAL A 497 -0.35 -1.31 11.46
C VAL A 497 0.65 -2.38 11.03
N ASP A 498 1.32 -2.16 9.89
CA ASP A 498 2.33 -3.09 9.38
C ASP A 498 3.65 -2.95 10.14
N ALA A 499 4.51 -3.97 10.05
CA ALA A 499 5.72 -4.11 10.87
C ALA A 499 6.70 -2.92 10.84
N ALA A 500 6.71 -2.13 9.76
CA ALA A 500 7.58 -0.96 9.60
C ALA A 500 6.89 0.36 9.99
N ALA A 501 5.71 0.29 10.60
CA ALA A 501 4.84 1.42 10.86
C ALA A 501 4.51 1.58 12.34
N MET A 502 4.09 2.79 12.69
CA MET A 502 3.72 3.16 14.04
C MET A 502 2.39 3.92 14.04
N LEU A 503 1.56 3.62 15.04
CA LEU A 503 0.36 4.37 15.38
C LEU A 503 0.58 5.14 16.69
N GLY A 504 0.24 6.43 16.71
CA GLY A 504 0.28 7.24 17.93
C GLY A 504 -0.78 8.34 17.97
N GLY A 505 -0.54 9.34 18.81
CA GLY A 505 -1.46 10.45 19.08
C GLY A 505 -2.33 10.24 20.32
N THR A 506 -3.18 11.23 20.61
CA THR A 506 -4.00 11.27 21.85
C THR A 506 -5.51 11.11 21.60
N GLY A 507 -5.87 10.63 20.43
CA GLY A 507 -7.24 10.56 19.94
C GLY A 507 -7.94 9.24 20.23
N ILE A 508 -8.99 9.00 19.44
CA ILE A 508 -9.77 7.74 19.49
C ILE A 508 -9.64 7.05 18.13
N VAL A 509 -9.35 5.76 18.13
CA VAL A 509 -9.27 4.93 16.92
C VAL A 509 -10.20 3.71 17.02
N ALA A 510 -10.44 3.06 15.89
CA ALA A 510 -11.10 1.76 15.85
C ALA A 510 -10.20 0.65 16.43
N ALA A 511 -10.66 -0.61 16.40
CA ALA A 511 -9.84 -1.74 16.85
C ALA A 511 -8.52 -1.80 16.07
N ILE A 512 -7.42 -2.03 16.79
CA ILE A 512 -6.06 -2.01 16.23
C ILE A 512 -5.58 -3.44 16.00
N GLY A 513 -4.90 -3.72 14.90
CA GLY A 513 -4.20 -4.98 14.67
C GLY A 513 -2.96 -4.80 13.80
N GLY A 514 -2.31 -5.91 13.47
CA GLY A 514 -1.12 -5.93 12.63
C GLY A 514 0.14 -6.32 13.40
N ALA A 515 1.30 -5.95 12.86
CA ALA A 515 2.63 -6.34 13.33
C ALA A 515 3.54 -5.14 13.64
N GLY A 516 3.03 -3.92 13.50
CA GLY A 516 3.75 -2.68 13.82
C GLY A 516 3.67 -2.29 15.29
N THR A 517 3.96 -1.03 15.58
CA THR A 517 4.02 -0.53 16.96
C THR A 517 2.89 0.45 17.28
N VAL A 518 2.30 0.34 18.47
CA VAL A 518 1.40 1.36 19.04
C VAL A 518 2.15 2.14 20.12
N ALA A 519 2.21 3.46 19.96
CA ALA A 519 2.92 4.40 20.82
C ALA A 519 2.05 5.63 21.10
N PRO A 520 1.28 5.63 22.21
CA PRO A 520 0.38 6.73 22.55
C PRO A 520 1.06 8.12 22.61
N GLY A 521 0.28 9.15 22.31
CA GLY A 521 0.70 10.56 22.37
C GLY A 521 1.64 11.03 21.26
N ALA A 522 2.22 12.21 21.49
CA ALA A 522 3.54 12.56 20.93
C ALA A 522 4.67 12.04 21.83
N SER A 523 4.31 11.09 22.71
CA SER A 523 5.00 10.59 23.89
C SER A 523 5.29 11.68 24.94
N PRO A 524 4.67 11.62 26.15
CA PRO A 524 3.57 10.74 26.56
C PRO A 524 2.18 11.22 26.09
N GLY A 525 1.19 10.32 26.09
CA GLY A 525 -0.22 10.67 25.94
C GLY A 525 -1.21 9.51 26.09
N ILE A 526 -2.50 9.80 25.91
CA ILE A 526 -3.59 8.81 26.02
C ILE A 526 -4.21 8.54 24.65
N LEU A 527 -3.99 7.35 24.10
CA LEU A 527 -4.67 6.85 22.90
C LEU A 527 -5.81 5.92 23.30
N THR A 528 -6.99 6.06 22.70
CA THR A 528 -8.15 5.23 23.01
C THR A 528 -8.52 4.32 21.84
N ALA A 529 -8.75 3.05 22.10
CA ALA A 529 -9.26 2.06 21.15
C ALA A 529 -10.26 1.12 21.84
N PRO A 530 -11.14 0.41 21.12
CA PRO A 530 -11.97 -0.63 21.74
C PRO A 530 -11.16 -1.87 22.11
N SER A 531 -10.21 -2.29 21.26
CA SER A 531 -9.42 -3.50 21.46
C SER A 531 -8.17 -3.52 20.60
N VAL A 532 -7.27 -4.46 20.92
CA VAL A 532 -6.10 -4.81 20.12
C VAL A 532 -6.16 -6.27 19.68
N ASN A 533 -5.79 -6.52 18.42
CA ASN A 533 -5.52 -7.84 17.87
C ASN A 533 -4.01 -8.05 17.72
N VAL A 534 -3.45 -8.82 18.63
CA VAL A 534 -1.99 -9.00 18.77
C VAL A 534 -1.44 -10.23 18.05
N SER A 535 -2.29 -10.97 17.32
CA SER A 535 -1.97 -12.28 16.75
C SER A 535 -0.86 -12.26 15.69
N ALA A 536 -0.66 -11.11 15.04
CA ALA A 536 0.37 -10.91 14.04
C ALA A 536 1.68 -10.33 14.62
N GLY A 537 1.79 -10.20 15.96
CA GLY A 537 2.98 -9.64 16.60
C GLY A 537 2.94 -8.12 16.79
N LEU A 538 1.76 -7.55 17.07
CA LEU A 538 1.63 -6.13 17.39
C LEU A 538 2.48 -5.77 18.63
N ASP A 539 3.30 -4.73 18.50
CA ASP A 539 4.22 -4.24 19.52
C ASP A 539 3.71 -2.94 20.17
N PHE A 540 4.27 -2.60 21.32
CA PHE A 540 3.87 -1.43 22.11
C PHE A 540 5.09 -0.67 22.62
N ALA A 541 5.01 0.66 22.60
CA ALA A 541 6.00 1.55 23.19
C ALA A 541 5.29 2.53 24.13
N PHE A 542 5.73 2.57 25.38
CA PHE A 542 5.13 3.40 26.43
C PHE A 542 6.20 4.23 27.13
N GLU A 543 6.07 5.55 27.09
CA GLU A 543 6.89 6.53 27.78
C GLU A 543 6.28 6.95 29.13
N PHE A 544 7.12 7.06 30.15
CA PHE A 544 6.77 7.47 31.51
C PHE A 544 7.70 8.57 31.96
N THR A 545 7.16 9.75 32.29
CA THR A 545 7.96 10.88 32.82
C THR A 545 7.89 10.99 34.34
N GLY A 546 7.13 10.11 35.02
CA GLY A 546 7.01 10.17 36.47
C GLY A 546 6.36 8.96 37.12
N THR A 547 6.67 8.75 38.40
CA THR A 547 6.05 7.72 39.25
C THR A 547 4.59 8.07 39.56
N GLY A 548 3.79 7.06 39.87
CA GLY A 548 2.37 7.18 40.22
C GLY A 548 1.45 7.01 39.01
N SER A 549 0.20 7.41 39.19
CA SER A 549 -0.84 7.36 38.17
C SER A 549 -0.69 8.46 37.11
N PRO A 550 -1.01 8.18 35.84
CA PRO A 550 -1.15 9.20 34.81
C PRO A 550 -2.23 10.24 35.16
N VAL A 551 -2.09 11.44 34.60
CA VAL A 551 -3.15 12.46 34.60
C VAL A 551 -4.17 12.11 33.50
N TYR A 552 -5.21 11.37 33.87
CA TYR A 552 -6.19 10.84 32.91
C TYR A 552 -7.06 11.91 32.21
N GLY A 553 -7.25 13.08 32.84
CA GLY A 553 -8.18 14.10 32.37
C GLY A 553 -7.72 14.88 31.14
N THR A 554 -6.46 14.77 30.74
CA THR A 554 -5.91 15.50 29.58
C THR A 554 -4.94 14.61 28.80
N GLY A 555 -5.40 14.11 27.66
CA GLY A 555 -4.67 13.12 26.87
C GLY A 555 -3.26 13.55 26.44
N THR A 556 -3.00 14.84 26.22
CA THR A 556 -1.68 15.38 25.85
C THR A 556 -0.77 15.72 27.04
N ALA A 557 -1.30 15.68 28.26
CA ALA A 557 -0.59 16.05 29.47
C ALA A 557 -0.68 14.94 30.53
N SER A 558 -0.78 13.69 30.09
CA SER A 558 -0.96 12.54 30.98
C SER A 558 0.27 12.23 31.85
N GLY A 559 1.45 12.70 31.44
CA GLY A 559 2.73 12.41 32.09
C GLY A 559 3.24 10.98 31.84
N ASN A 560 2.35 10.00 31.73
CA ASN A 560 2.67 8.63 31.35
C ASN A 560 1.76 8.19 30.20
N ASP A 561 2.27 7.35 29.32
CA ASP A 561 1.52 6.79 28.21
C ASP A 561 0.40 5.89 28.69
N VAL A 562 -0.73 5.98 28.01
CA VAL A 562 -1.89 5.09 28.22
C VAL A 562 -2.49 4.71 26.88
N LEU A 563 -2.56 3.42 26.60
CA LEU A 563 -3.49 2.85 25.64
C LEU A 563 -4.75 2.41 26.39
N ARG A 564 -5.81 3.20 26.30
CA ARG A 564 -7.12 2.90 26.91
C ARG A 564 -7.91 1.97 25.99
N LEU A 565 -8.29 0.81 26.50
CA LEU A 565 -9.07 -0.21 25.81
C LEU A 565 -10.48 -0.29 26.40
N THR A 566 -11.48 0.10 25.60
CA THR A 566 -12.86 0.31 26.08
C THR A 566 -13.80 -0.87 25.83
N GLY A 567 -13.40 -1.84 25.00
CA GLY A 567 -14.21 -2.98 24.62
C GLY A 567 -14.29 -4.07 25.69
N GLY A 568 -15.36 -4.87 25.65
CA GLY A 568 -15.53 -6.03 26.54
C GLY A 568 -14.47 -7.12 26.36
N THR A 569 -13.76 -7.13 25.22
CA THR A 569 -12.61 -8.01 24.94
C THR A 569 -11.42 -7.13 24.52
N PRO A 570 -10.66 -6.57 25.48
CA PRO A 570 -9.57 -5.63 25.20
C PRO A 570 -8.46 -6.25 24.33
N PHE A 571 -8.14 -7.52 24.57
CA PHE A 571 -7.14 -8.28 23.82
C PHE A 571 -7.83 -9.45 23.10
N SER A 572 -7.65 -9.59 21.79
CA SER A 572 -8.22 -10.72 21.02
C SER A 572 -7.67 -12.09 21.46
N GLN A 573 -6.44 -12.09 21.99
CA GLN A 573 -5.70 -13.20 22.55
C GLN A 573 -4.62 -12.66 23.50
N SER A 574 -4.06 -13.50 24.37
CA SER A 574 -2.91 -13.10 25.19
C SER A 574 -1.70 -12.78 24.32
N LEU A 575 -0.94 -11.77 24.72
CA LEU A 575 0.37 -11.46 24.16
C LEU A 575 1.33 -12.61 24.46
N THR A 576 2.32 -12.77 23.58
CA THR A 576 3.35 -13.81 23.66
C THR A 576 4.73 -13.18 23.47
N ALA A 577 5.79 -13.99 23.47
CA ALA A 577 7.15 -13.50 23.20
C ALA A 577 7.31 -12.82 21.82
N SER A 578 6.36 -13.04 20.89
CA SER A 578 6.29 -12.35 19.60
C SER A 578 5.75 -10.91 19.69
N ASN A 579 5.34 -10.45 20.86
CA ASN A 579 4.87 -9.09 21.11
C ASN A 579 5.86 -8.41 22.06
N ALA A 580 6.50 -7.35 21.60
CA ALA A 580 7.39 -6.54 22.41
C ALA A 580 6.63 -5.40 23.12
N ILE A 581 6.98 -5.16 24.38
CA ILE A 581 6.56 -3.98 25.14
C ILE A 581 7.83 -3.23 25.56
N ALA A 582 8.10 -2.12 24.87
CA ALA A 582 9.17 -1.20 25.22
C ALA A 582 8.67 -0.17 26.22
N VAL A 583 9.34 -0.07 27.37
CA VAL A 583 9.03 0.88 28.45
C VAL A 583 10.15 1.92 28.51
N PHE A 584 9.85 3.15 28.13
CA PHE A 584 10.77 4.28 28.12
C PHE A 584 10.57 5.12 29.39
N LEU A 585 11.58 5.13 30.27
CA LEU A 585 11.54 5.83 31.55
C LEU A 585 12.34 7.14 31.41
N ASP A 586 11.63 8.24 31.22
CA ASP A 586 12.19 9.59 31.23
C ASP A 586 12.27 10.12 32.66
N VAL A 587 13.13 9.49 33.46
CA VAL A 587 13.38 9.88 34.84
C VAL A 587 14.87 10.04 35.09
N PRO A 588 15.30 10.95 35.99
CA PRO A 588 16.72 11.19 36.26
C PRO A 588 17.47 9.96 36.78
N SER A 589 16.80 9.12 37.57
CA SER A 589 17.34 7.90 38.15
C SER A 589 16.20 7.00 38.64
N LEU A 590 16.42 5.69 38.66
CA LEU A 590 15.50 4.74 39.27
C LEU A 590 15.85 4.52 40.73
N VAL A 591 14.82 4.45 41.57
CA VAL A 591 14.91 4.17 43.01
C VAL A 591 14.12 2.91 43.32
N LEU A 592 14.59 2.14 44.30
CA LEU A 592 13.86 0.98 44.80
C LEU A 592 12.44 1.37 45.25
N ASN A 593 11.45 0.59 44.80
CA ASN A 593 10.01 0.82 44.99
C ASN A 593 9.42 2.00 44.22
N ASP A 594 10.13 2.57 43.23
CA ASP A 594 9.47 3.41 42.25
C ASP A 594 8.34 2.63 41.57
N VAL A 595 7.19 3.27 41.42
CA VAL A 595 6.00 2.69 40.82
C VAL A 595 5.56 3.57 39.67
N PHE A 596 5.49 3.00 38.47
CA PHE A 596 4.99 3.68 37.28
C PHE A 596 3.67 3.03 36.87
N ARG A 597 2.59 3.80 36.78
CA ARG A 597 1.30 3.33 36.24
C ARG A 597 1.04 3.99 34.90
N GLY A 598 0.43 3.23 33.99
CA GLY A 598 0.22 3.60 32.59
C GLY A 598 0.28 2.35 31.71
N GLY A 599 0.77 2.46 30.48
CA GLY A 599 0.78 1.36 29.53
C GLY A 599 -0.63 0.99 29.09
N PHE A 600 -1.11 -0.20 29.43
CA PHE A 600 -2.50 -0.58 29.15
C PHE A 600 -3.43 -0.11 30.27
N PHE A 601 -4.57 0.46 29.88
CA PHE A 601 -5.73 0.63 30.75
C PHE A 601 -6.91 -0.10 30.11
N THR A 602 -7.66 -0.87 30.88
CA THR A 602 -8.90 -1.49 30.38
C THR A 602 -10.07 -0.97 31.19
N ASP A 603 -11.17 -0.59 30.54
CA ASP A 603 -12.42 -0.16 31.20
C ASP A 603 -13.15 -1.33 31.90
N ARG A 604 -12.58 -2.54 31.88
CA ARG A 604 -13.11 -3.70 32.57
C ARG A 604 -12.70 -3.68 34.03
N ASP A 605 -13.65 -3.98 34.91
CA ASP A 605 -13.40 -4.34 36.30
C ASP A 605 -12.89 -5.79 36.40
N ALA A 606 -11.75 -6.07 35.78
CA ALA A 606 -11.09 -7.36 35.80
C ALA A 606 -9.58 -7.22 35.57
N ASP A 607 -8.79 -7.95 36.37
CA ASP A 607 -7.36 -8.11 36.16
C ASP A 607 -7.07 -8.71 34.77
N PHE A 608 -6.14 -8.10 34.03
CA PHE A 608 -5.73 -8.53 32.70
C PHE A 608 -4.26 -8.97 32.62
N LEU A 609 -3.58 -9.20 33.74
CA LEU A 609 -2.15 -9.58 33.78
C LEU A 609 -1.86 -10.81 32.92
N ALA A 610 -2.70 -11.85 33.01
CA ALA A 610 -2.60 -13.07 32.18
C ALA A 610 -2.68 -12.81 30.66
N GLY A 611 -3.21 -11.65 30.26
CA GLY A 611 -3.25 -11.19 28.88
C GLY A 611 -1.91 -10.62 28.39
N ILE A 612 -1.05 -10.11 29.28
CA ILE A 612 0.16 -9.35 28.91
C ILE A 612 1.46 -9.90 29.51
N GLU A 613 1.39 -10.82 30.48
CA GLU A 613 2.56 -11.28 31.24
C GLU A 613 3.59 -12.05 30.40
N ASN A 614 3.17 -12.65 29.28
CA ASN A 614 4.05 -13.46 28.42
C ASN A 614 4.67 -12.65 27.26
N ALA A 615 4.46 -11.33 27.23
CA ALA A 615 5.11 -10.43 26.28
C ALA A 615 6.62 -10.29 26.56
N THR A 616 7.38 -9.84 25.55
CA THR A 616 8.80 -9.51 25.72
C THR A 616 8.93 -8.06 26.20
N TYR A 617 9.30 -7.85 27.46
CA TYR A 617 9.52 -6.52 28.03
C TYR A 617 10.96 -6.04 27.83
N ALA A 618 11.12 -4.79 27.41
CA ALA A 618 12.41 -4.10 27.37
C ALA A 618 12.29 -2.73 28.04
N TYR A 619 13.16 -2.46 29.01
CA TYR A 619 13.16 -1.22 29.79
C TYR A 619 14.29 -0.33 29.35
N TYR A 620 13.98 0.93 29.11
CA TYR A 620 14.90 1.95 28.65
C TYR A 620 14.90 3.12 29.61
N VAL A 621 16.05 3.72 29.85
CA VAL A 621 16.21 4.92 30.68
C VAL A 621 16.77 6.06 29.83
N ALA A 622 16.31 7.28 30.09
CA ALA A 622 16.79 8.46 29.38
C ALA A 622 18.31 8.58 29.50
N ASP A 623 18.98 8.69 28.36
CA ASP A 623 20.43 8.79 28.26
C ASP A 623 20.77 9.59 27.00
N VAL A 624 21.41 10.76 27.19
CA VAL A 624 21.83 11.63 26.09
C VAL A 624 22.76 10.92 25.09
N SER A 625 23.51 9.92 25.55
CA SER A 625 24.43 9.11 24.72
C SER A 625 23.76 7.85 24.17
N GLY A 626 22.49 7.60 24.54
CA GLY A 626 21.72 6.46 24.10
C GLY A 626 21.44 6.48 22.61
N THR A 627 21.35 5.28 22.01
CA THR A 627 21.15 5.10 20.56
C THR A 627 19.70 4.85 20.18
N THR A 628 18.84 4.54 21.15
CA THR A 628 17.41 4.32 20.92
C THR A 628 16.69 5.65 21.03
N VAL A 629 15.99 6.07 19.98
CA VAL A 629 15.24 7.34 19.96
C VAL A 629 13.74 7.07 20.09
N HIS A 630 13.09 7.71 21.03
CA HIS A 630 11.64 7.68 21.23
C HIS A 630 11.15 9.05 21.72
N GLY A 631 10.02 9.55 21.24
CA GLY A 631 9.51 10.88 21.64
C GLY A 631 10.49 12.04 21.36
N GLY A 632 11.47 11.88 20.46
CA GLY A 632 12.54 12.85 20.22
C GLY A 632 13.65 12.88 21.28
N LYS A 633 13.66 11.93 22.23
CA LYS A 633 14.70 11.76 23.26
C LYS A 633 15.52 10.51 23.01
N ASN A 634 16.75 10.52 23.53
CA ASN A 634 17.67 9.39 23.48
C ASN A 634 17.56 8.55 24.75
N TYR A 635 17.63 7.24 24.55
CA TYR A 635 17.49 6.23 25.59
C TYR A 635 18.54 5.14 25.45
N SER A 636 18.92 4.56 26.58
CA SER A 636 19.75 3.36 26.68
C SER A 636 18.95 2.20 27.28
N LEU A 637 19.21 0.98 26.79
CA LEU A 637 18.63 -0.22 27.40
C LEU A 637 19.11 -0.30 28.86
N TYR A 638 18.18 -0.49 29.77
CA TYR A 638 18.48 -0.53 31.19
C TYR A 638 19.27 -1.81 31.53
N ALA A 639 20.47 -1.61 32.07
CA ALA A 639 21.39 -2.67 32.50
C ALA A 639 21.84 -2.51 33.96
N GLY A 640 21.01 -1.87 34.78
CA GLY A 640 21.28 -1.67 36.21
C GLY A 640 20.92 -2.87 37.09
N SER A 641 21.01 -2.69 38.40
CA SER A 641 20.81 -3.75 39.41
C SER A 641 19.36 -3.96 39.86
N TYR A 642 18.39 -3.29 39.23
CA TYR A 642 16.98 -3.48 39.51
C TYR A 642 16.33 -4.36 38.44
N THR A 643 15.22 -4.98 38.81
CA THR A 643 14.27 -5.57 37.86
C THR A 643 12.92 -4.87 38.01
N PHE A 644 11.99 -5.18 37.12
CA PHE A 644 10.66 -4.58 37.11
C PHE A 644 9.62 -5.68 37.28
N ASP A 645 8.86 -5.59 38.36
CA ASP A 645 7.66 -6.42 38.51
C ASP A 645 6.52 -5.76 37.74
N VAL A 646 5.88 -6.55 36.87
CA VAL A 646 4.69 -6.14 36.12
C VAL A 646 3.45 -6.68 36.82
N THR A 647 2.56 -5.79 37.23
CA THR A 647 1.25 -6.16 37.79
C THR A 647 0.14 -5.36 37.12
N THR A 648 -1.12 -5.73 37.34
CA THR A 648 -2.25 -4.85 37.06
C THR A 648 -3.00 -4.53 38.35
N VAL A 649 -3.56 -3.34 38.42
CA VAL A 649 -4.18 -2.81 39.64
C VAL A 649 -5.48 -2.11 39.28
N ALA A 650 -6.50 -2.28 40.13
CA ALA A 650 -7.74 -1.55 39.99
C ALA A 650 -7.46 -0.03 40.13
N GLU A 651 -8.05 0.76 39.23
CA GLU A 651 -7.82 2.20 39.15
C GLU A 651 -9.13 2.89 38.76
N THR A 652 -9.47 3.98 39.47
CA THR A 652 -10.55 4.89 39.09
C THR A 652 -9.94 6.10 38.38
N ALA A 653 -10.06 6.12 37.05
CA ALA A 653 -9.45 7.09 36.17
C ALA A 653 -10.47 8.14 35.69
N ALA A 654 -10.19 9.41 35.95
CA ALA A 654 -11.02 10.53 35.48
C ALA A 654 -10.61 10.94 34.06
N PHE A 655 -11.06 10.22 33.05
CA PHE A 655 -10.82 10.59 31.64
C PHE A 655 -11.63 11.81 31.22
N ALA A 656 -11.22 12.47 30.13
CA ALA A 656 -11.91 13.66 29.61
C ALA A 656 -13.40 13.44 29.31
N GLY A 657 -13.80 12.21 28.95
CA GLY A 657 -15.20 11.84 28.68
C GLY A 657 -16.01 11.38 29.89
N GLY A 658 -15.39 11.24 31.06
CA GLY A 658 -16.01 10.68 32.26
C GLY A 658 -15.05 9.86 33.12
N THR A 659 -15.49 9.54 34.33
CA THR A 659 -14.75 8.67 35.24
C THR A 659 -15.04 7.21 34.94
N GLU A 660 -13.98 6.42 34.82
CA GLU A 660 -14.04 4.98 34.61
C GLU A 660 -13.36 4.25 35.76
N THR A 661 -13.92 3.11 36.17
CA THR A 661 -13.25 2.17 37.08
C THR A 661 -12.86 0.95 36.27
N GLY A 662 -11.57 0.68 36.23
CA GLY A 662 -11.00 -0.41 35.47
C GLY A 662 -9.70 -0.89 36.07
N TYR A 663 -8.82 -1.42 35.23
CA TYR A 663 -7.48 -1.86 35.62
C TYR A 663 -6.42 -1.15 34.78
N VAL A 664 -5.26 -0.89 35.38
CA VAL A 664 -4.09 -0.29 34.71
C VAL A 664 -2.85 -1.15 34.94
N THR A 665 -1.93 -1.18 33.97
CA THR A 665 -0.61 -1.79 34.17
C THR A 665 0.21 -0.96 35.16
N GLN A 666 0.95 -1.66 36.01
CA GLN A 666 1.88 -1.09 36.96
C GLN A 666 3.25 -1.75 36.83
N PHE A 667 4.29 -0.93 36.74
CA PHE A 667 5.69 -1.35 36.79
C PHE A 667 6.30 -0.92 38.11
N SER A 668 6.77 -1.88 38.91
CA SER A 668 7.41 -1.62 40.19
C SER A 668 8.90 -1.95 40.13
N VAL A 669 9.76 -1.01 40.50
CA VAL A 669 11.20 -1.21 40.58
C VAL A 669 11.52 -2.04 41.82
N VAL A 670 12.05 -3.25 41.62
CA VAL A 670 12.40 -4.19 42.69
C VAL A 670 13.89 -4.58 42.62
N PRO A 671 14.49 -5.08 43.71
CA PRO A 671 15.86 -5.59 43.65
C PRO A 671 15.93 -6.77 42.69
N GLU A 672 17.02 -6.89 41.94
CA GLU A 672 17.26 -8.11 41.15
C GLU A 672 17.10 -9.35 42.06
N PRO A 673 16.39 -10.40 41.61
CA PRO A 673 16.26 -11.61 42.40
C PRO A 673 17.66 -12.19 42.64
N ALA A 674 18.15 -12.06 43.88
CA ALA A 674 19.48 -12.53 44.23
C ALA A 674 19.60 -14.01 43.83
N ALA A 675 20.63 -14.35 43.05
CA ALA A 675 20.94 -15.73 42.65
C ALA A 675 20.96 -16.72 43.84
N ALA A 676 21.14 -16.23 45.07
CA ALA A 676 21.02 -16.98 46.31
C ALA A 676 19.61 -17.53 46.60
N GLY A 677 18.54 -16.87 46.16
CA GLY A 677 17.15 -17.33 46.35
C GLY A 677 16.82 -18.57 45.51
N LEU A 678 17.26 -18.59 44.25
CA LEU A 678 17.16 -19.76 43.36
C LEU A 678 18.01 -20.94 43.87
N LEU A 679 19.18 -20.66 44.42
CA LEU A 679 20.01 -21.68 45.07
C LEU A 679 19.39 -22.20 46.37
N ALA A 680 18.72 -21.35 47.16
CA ALA A 680 18.04 -21.74 48.39
C ALA A 680 16.80 -22.62 48.12
N VAL A 681 16.04 -22.33 47.07
CA VAL A 681 14.92 -23.19 46.63
C VAL A 681 15.45 -24.53 46.09
N ALA A 682 16.53 -24.51 45.30
CA ALA A 682 17.17 -25.75 44.83
C ALA A 682 17.73 -26.59 45.99
N ILE A 683 18.35 -25.97 47.00
CA ILE A 683 18.85 -26.63 48.22
C ILE A 683 17.67 -27.12 49.10
N ALA A 684 16.56 -26.39 49.18
CA ALA A 684 15.35 -26.82 49.88
C ALA A 684 14.72 -28.05 49.20
N CYS A 685 14.64 -28.09 47.87
CA CYS A 685 14.21 -29.27 47.11
C CYS A 685 15.18 -30.45 47.24
N LEU A 686 16.50 -30.21 47.33
CA LEU A 686 17.52 -31.24 47.57
C LEU A 686 17.52 -31.78 49.01
N THR A 687 17.15 -30.96 49.99
CA THR A 687 17.03 -31.38 51.40
C THR A 687 15.70 -32.09 51.67
N ALA A 688 14.60 -31.66 51.05
CA ALA A 688 13.31 -32.37 51.08
C ALA A 688 13.38 -33.76 50.42
N SER A 689 14.05 -33.88 49.26
CA SER A 689 14.26 -35.18 48.59
C SER A 689 15.20 -36.12 49.38
N ARG A 690 16.19 -35.58 50.12
CA ARG A 690 17.01 -36.36 51.06
C ARG A 690 16.26 -36.79 52.33
N ALA A 691 15.32 -35.97 52.83
CA ALA A 691 14.47 -36.33 53.98
C ALA A 691 13.49 -37.46 53.63
N VAL A 692 12.89 -37.42 52.43
CA VAL A 692 12.03 -38.51 51.91
C VAL A 692 12.83 -39.81 51.70
N ARG A 693 14.08 -39.74 51.21
CA ARG A 693 14.96 -40.92 51.10
C ARG A 693 15.39 -41.51 52.45
N ARG A 694 15.54 -40.71 53.51
CA ARG A 694 15.87 -41.22 54.86
C ARG A 694 14.66 -41.77 55.63
N GLY A 695 13.44 -41.33 55.32
CA GLY A 695 12.20 -41.90 55.88
C GLY A 695 11.88 -43.31 55.40
N LEU A 696 12.24 -43.65 54.15
CA LEU A 696 11.97 -44.97 53.55
C LEU A 696 12.92 -46.09 53.98
N ILE A 697 14.09 -45.78 54.56
CA ILE A 697 15.07 -46.82 54.98
C ILE A 697 14.79 -47.33 56.42
N ARG A 698 13.93 -46.65 57.21
CA ARG A 698 13.66 -47.01 58.61
C ARG A 698 12.42 -47.87 58.86
N ARG A 699 11.66 -48.26 57.84
CA ARG A 699 10.53 -49.21 57.97
C ARG A 699 10.79 -50.49 57.18
N GLY A 700 11.72 -51.30 57.67
CA GLY A 700 11.81 -52.71 57.30
C GLY A 700 10.99 -53.55 58.27
N THR A 701 9.92 -54.18 57.78
CA THR A 701 9.24 -55.32 58.44
C THR A 701 9.19 -56.50 57.47
N PRO A 702 9.21 -57.76 57.97
CA PRO A 702 9.85 -58.89 57.29
C PRO A 702 8.91 -59.72 56.41
N LEU A 703 9.50 -60.42 55.43
CA LEU A 703 8.88 -61.37 54.50
C LEU A 703 8.28 -62.61 55.20
N PRO A 704 7.15 -63.16 54.72
CA PRO A 704 6.58 -64.40 55.26
C PRO A 704 7.18 -65.65 54.59
N ARG A 705 7.47 -66.66 55.44
CA ARG A 705 7.86 -68.03 55.05
C ARG A 705 6.61 -68.90 54.81
N GLY A 706 6.56 -69.53 53.63
CA GLY A 706 6.39 -70.98 53.45
C GLY A 706 5.04 -71.68 53.75
N GLY A 707 4.53 -72.38 52.74
CA GLY A 707 3.57 -73.49 52.83
C GLY A 707 2.86 -73.73 51.49
N ARG A 708 3.38 -74.60 50.61
CA ARG A 708 3.01 -76.03 50.39
C ARG A 708 1.53 -76.28 50.08
N GLY A 709 1.27 -76.96 48.95
CA GLY A 709 0.16 -77.92 48.81
C GLY A 709 -0.67 -77.76 47.53
N CYS A 710 -0.58 -78.75 46.65
CA CYS A 710 -1.39 -78.92 45.44
C CYS A 710 -2.88 -79.14 45.74
N LEU A 711 -3.76 -78.64 44.85
CA LEU A 711 -4.67 -79.42 44.01
C LEU A 711 -5.14 -78.56 42.84
#